data_AF-A0A9P5V244-F1
#
_entry.id   AF-A0A9P5V244-F1
#
_cell.length_a   1.000
_cell.length_b   1.000
_cell.length_c   1.000
_cell.angle_alpha   90.00
_cell.angle_beta   90.00
_cell.angle_gamma   90.00
#
_symmetry.space_group_name_H-M   'P 1'
#
loop_
_entity.id
_entity.type
_entity.pdbx_description
1 polymer ?
#
loop_
_entity_poly.entity_id
_entity_poly.type
_entity_poly.pdbx_seq_one_letter_code
_entity_poly.pdbx_strand_id
1 'polypeptide(L)'
;MQPFQRFRQGNLVLSLAVRQDRDGRFYSQLCDVQEAFPGASLFKLEEVILNFLEDENRQKFEPKRVDHFPDHIIDVICRASFQNAALSSSHAAQLLSTEGIERLVSQLSIQPSSFSTKSRTLARSSTFSPASSASSSSLTVRNVGNLGTHQALVAARPMAALSAIASDITHIQHQLDRSADQQSAYHQQLLERLVHLLEEQADAKARDECVLAELTAARLRDEEVLRLQKQTIDRLIMAQQRIEAILVQNYELHEYPIPRLFVLLPDSYEKWDPRNVLAARFRLFFLCECGDFCTTPAHAPTSTGQLAVTSALPTAANAAANAATTTPITVKNSIHLAKHGGYELTRPTEFFDQYGPYVLGMLRILKHCLAVAAVISPVVALADSGVKDVMDGVKSVSESTMAAVDMSIDYLEKKLDDNDAGDDAAEDSDGEVEGRENMFNNLAALEGADLRRLDTFLRNNDIDKVLGNLYRITLATGEVKWVCLDHYRQIYRETAMASFVQSLEANGGTYEPHIGKVTIAIKSRAVFKDFFSRLSIQASSVSVLKTTFNWSFGSGDLAKFVEQISESNIRDLQVEFAEVSFAESLTQTLRPGKGKYYSLLRLLSNSKIKGLSLTNVALTGLRTSSLRTLPRSSLLQSFHFIGDVDSNDADRLVDIITHCTCLVDLRVGSAEAGSPFLSKVDLAISTLSKLKALHRYRLYRPDVLFNEIPDNAAPYGSVALKELVDTSMSFPSDPTGLLECAIRRSVATLEVLPPQEPASRTLPD
;
A
#
# COMPACT_ATOMS: atom_id res chain seq x y z
N MET A 1 17.95 21.32 16.50
CA MET A 1 16.62 21.35 17.17
C MET A 1 16.19 19.92 17.42
N GLN A 2 15.35 19.64 18.43
CA GLN A 2 14.69 18.34 18.50
C GLN A 2 13.67 18.23 17.36
N PRO A 3 13.57 17.08 16.67
CA PRO A 3 12.55 16.88 15.64
C PRO A 3 11.15 16.88 16.25
N PHE A 4 10.17 17.34 15.48
CA PHE A 4 8.78 17.44 15.91
C PHE A 4 7.82 17.11 14.74
N GLN A 5 6.67 16.55 15.07
CA GLN A 5 5.58 16.30 14.15
C GLN A 5 4.47 17.33 14.36
N ARG A 6 3.93 17.88 13.27
CA ARG A 6 2.73 18.72 13.34
C ARG A 6 1.47 17.88 13.21
N PHE A 7 0.53 18.11 14.11
CA PHE A 7 -0.80 17.50 14.13
C PHE A 7 -1.88 18.58 14.07
N ARG A 8 -3.00 18.32 13.38
CA ARG A 8 -4.13 19.26 13.24
C ARG A 8 -5.45 18.60 13.62
N GLN A 9 -6.28 19.30 14.39
CA GLN A 9 -7.68 18.93 14.61
C GLN A 9 -8.56 20.15 14.34
N GLY A 10 -9.26 20.15 13.20
CA GLY A 10 -9.98 21.32 12.72
C GLY A 10 -9.03 22.50 12.50
N ASN A 11 -9.21 23.58 13.26
CA ASN A 11 -8.37 24.78 13.18
C ASN A 11 -7.17 24.77 14.14
N LEU A 12 -7.10 23.82 15.09
CA LEU A 12 -6.00 23.71 16.05
C LEU A 12 -4.83 22.94 15.42
N VAL A 13 -3.63 23.51 15.41
CA VAL A 13 -2.39 22.86 14.98
C VAL A 13 -1.38 22.89 16.12
N LEU A 14 -0.81 21.74 16.48
CA LEU A 14 0.21 21.61 17.54
C LEU A 14 1.43 20.85 17.00
N SER A 15 2.62 21.24 17.46
CA SER A 15 3.87 20.52 17.23
C SER A 15 4.21 19.66 18.44
N LEU A 16 4.31 18.34 18.25
CA LEU A 16 4.68 17.38 19.29
C LEU A 16 6.09 16.84 19.03
N ALA A 17 6.91 16.69 20.07
CA ALA A 17 8.24 16.09 19.94
C ALA A 17 8.12 14.62 19.50
N VAL A 18 8.96 14.19 18.55
CA VAL A 18 8.98 12.78 18.12
C VAL A 18 10.01 11.98 18.89
N ARG A 19 9.70 10.70 19.14
CA ARG A 19 10.59 9.72 19.75
C ARG A 19 11.41 9.04 18.67
N GLN A 20 12.56 8.48 19.02
CA GLN A 20 13.42 7.72 18.12
C GLN A 20 13.46 6.26 18.55
N ASP A 21 13.36 5.32 17.60
CA ASP A 21 13.54 3.89 17.87
C ASP A 21 15.02 3.47 17.76
N ARG A 22 15.32 2.23 18.12
CA ARG A 22 16.67 1.64 18.06
C ARG A 22 17.29 1.72 16.66
N ASP A 23 16.46 1.62 15.62
CA ASP A 23 16.87 1.69 14.21
C ASP A 23 17.00 3.14 13.70
N GLY A 24 16.95 4.13 14.59
CA GLY A 24 17.09 5.55 14.26
C GLY A 24 15.84 6.21 13.66
N ARG A 25 14.78 5.45 13.36
CA ARG A 25 13.50 5.96 12.83
C ARG A 25 12.76 6.79 13.88
N PHE A 26 12.15 7.90 13.46
CA PHE A 26 11.36 8.77 14.33
C PHE A 26 9.87 8.42 14.27
N TYR A 27 9.15 8.57 15.38
CA TYR A 27 7.72 8.26 15.46
C TYR A 27 7.02 9.06 16.58
N SER A 28 5.69 9.16 16.52
CA SER A 28 4.85 9.70 17.60
C SER A 28 4.06 8.57 18.27
N GLN A 29 4.02 8.50 19.60
CA GLN A 29 3.15 7.52 20.29
C GLN A 29 1.72 8.04 20.38
N LEU A 30 0.74 7.13 20.26
CA LEU A 30 -0.67 7.47 20.33
C LEU A 30 -1.04 8.18 21.65
N CYS A 31 -0.44 7.78 22.77
CA CYS A 31 -0.64 8.43 24.07
C CYS A 31 -0.19 9.91 24.06
N ASP A 32 1.00 10.20 23.54
CA ASP A 32 1.53 11.57 23.43
C ASP A 32 0.60 12.46 22.58
N VAL A 33 0.02 11.89 21.50
CA VAL A 33 -0.94 12.61 20.65
C VAL A 33 -2.32 12.75 21.32
N GLN A 34 -2.76 11.75 22.09
CA GLN A 34 -4.02 11.80 22.84
C GLN A 34 -4.00 12.77 24.02
N GLU A 35 -2.82 13.03 24.61
CA GLU A 35 -2.64 14.05 25.64
C GLU A 35 -2.86 15.47 25.07
N ALA A 36 -2.39 15.72 23.84
CA ALA A 36 -2.60 16.98 23.13
C ALA A 36 -3.98 17.09 22.44
N PHE A 37 -4.53 15.98 21.96
CA PHE A 37 -5.81 15.89 21.25
C PHE A 37 -6.69 14.79 21.86
N PRO A 38 -7.45 15.09 22.94
CA PRO A 38 -8.30 14.11 23.60
C PRO A 38 -9.28 13.41 22.64
N GLY A 39 -9.24 12.09 22.64
CA GLY A 39 -10.07 11.25 21.75
C GLY A 39 -9.47 10.96 20.37
N ALA A 40 -8.21 11.38 20.10
CA ALA A 40 -7.47 10.99 18.90
C ALA A 40 -7.51 9.46 18.70
N SER A 41 -7.93 9.01 17.52
CA SER A 41 -8.18 7.58 17.26
C SER A 41 -7.77 7.11 15.86
N LEU A 42 -7.74 8.03 14.91
CA LEU A 42 -7.41 7.84 13.50
C LEU A 42 -6.62 9.06 13.03
N PHE A 43 -5.76 8.86 12.04
CA PHE A 43 -4.88 9.88 11.50
C PHE A 43 -5.00 9.92 9.97
N LYS A 44 -5.00 11.11 9.38
CA LYS A 44 -5.10 11.32 7.93
C LYS A 44 -3.95 12.22 7.47
N LEU A 45 -3.33 11.91 6.33
CA LEU A 45 -2.28 12.70 5.70
C LEU A 45 -2.64 12.84 4.22
N GLU A 46 -2.84 14.07 3.74
CA GLU A 46 -3.20 14.34 2.34
C GLU A 46 -4.34 13.45 1.82
N GLU A 47 -5.39 13.34 2.63
CA GLU A 47 -6.55 12.49 2.42
C GLU A 47 -6.39 10.97 2.62
N VAL A 48 -5.17 10.46 2.77
CA VAL A 48 -4.89 9.04 3.06
C VAL A 48 -4.97 8.77 4.56
N ILE A 49 -5.67 7.70 4.98
CA ILE A 49 -5.67 7.27 6.39
C ILE A 49 -4.34 6.59 6.71
N LEU A 50 -3.60 7.11 7.70
CA LEU A 50 -2.37 6.51 8.19
C LEU A 50 -2.68 5.31 9.09
N ASN A 51 -2.00 4.20 8.82
CA ASN A 51 -1.99 3.04 9.72
C ASN A 51 -1.00 3.26 10.87
N PHE A 52 -1.22 2.55 11.98
CA PHE A 52 -0.20 2.42 13.02
C PHE A 52 0.94 1.53 12.52
N LEU A 53 2.16 1.81 12.96
CA LEU A 53 3.33 0.99 12.63
C LEU A 53 3.16 -0.45 13.15
N GLU A 54 3.63 -1.40 12.34
CA GLU A 54 3.65 -2.84 12.61
C GLU A 54 5.10 -3.34 12.61
N ASP A 55 5.36 -4.39 13.39
CA ASP A 55 6.65 -5.07 13.45
C ASP A 55 6.85 -6.05 12.28
N GLU A 56 7.99 -6.75 12.25
CA GLU A 56 8.32 -7.78 11.25
C GLU A 56 7.29 -8.93 11.20
N ASN A 57 6.53 -9.15 12.27
CA ASN A 57 5.49 -10.17 12.37
C ASN A 57 4.09 -9.66 11.94
N ARG A 58 3.99 -8.40 11.48
CA ARG A 58 2.73 -7.67 11.23
C ARG A 58 1.87 -7.48 12.49
N GLN A 59 2.50 -7.45 13.66
CA GLN A 59 1.86 -7.08 14.91
C GLN A 59 2.05 -5.58 15.14
N LYS A 60 0.95 -4.86 15.42
CA LYS A 60 1.02 -3.42 15.74
C LYS A 60 1.87 -3.22 16.99
N PHE A 61 2.81 -2.28 16.92
CA PHE A 61 3.60 -1.92 18.10
C PHE A 61 2.68 -1.49 19.24
N GLU A 62 2.96 -1.96 20.45
CA GLU A 62 2.36 -1.43 21.68
C GLU A 62 3.46 -0.78 22.55
N PRO A 63 3.31 0.49 22.97
CA PRO A 63 2.21 1.40 22.65
C PRO A 63 2.17 1.78 21.16
N LYS A 64 0.96 1.92 20.61
CA LYS A 64 0.70 2.29 19.21
C LYS A 64 1.48 3.52 18.75
N ARG A 65 2.05 3.43 17.55
CA ARG A 65 2.97 4.42 16.97
C ARG A 65 2.48 4.88 15.60
N VAL A 66 2.58 6.17 15.33
CA VAL A 66 2.40 6.79 14.01
C VAL A 66 3.78 7.22 13.52
N ASP A 67 4.09 6.95 12.26
CA ASP A 67 5.39 7.29 11.66
C ASP A 67 5.64 8.81 11.62
N HIS A 68 6.90 9.23 11.52
CA HIS A 68 7.24 10.64 11.41
C HIS A 68 7.25 11.11 9.95
N PHE A 69 6.37 12.06 9.65
CA PHE A 69 6.28 12.75 8.37
C PHE A 69 6.79 14.19 8.54
N PRO A 70 8.10 14.45 8.40
CA PRO A 70 8.65 15.81 8.48
C PRO A 70 7.95 16.73 7.48
N ASP A 71 7.86 18.01 7.84
CA ASP A 71 7.20 19.09 7.08
C ASP A 71 5.68 18.95 6.83
N HIS A 72 5.09 17.76 6.97
CA HIS A 72 3.66 17.55 6.77
C HIS A 72 2.85 17.86 8.04
N ILE A 73 1.52 17.94 7.90
CA ILE A 73 0.57 18.09 9.02
C ILE A 73 -0.34 16.87 9.01
N ILE A 74 -0.34 16.11 10.10
CA ILE A 74 -1.20 14.93 10.26
C ILE A 74 -2.54 15.36 10.85
N ASP A 75 -3.62 15.15 10.12
CA ASP A 75 -4.98 15.40 10.58
C ASP A 75 -5.43 14.33 11.60
N VAL A 76 -5.88 14.78 12.77
CA VAL A 76 -6.35 13.95 13.87
C VAL A 76 -7.86 13.80 13.80
N ILE A 77 -8.33 12.55 13.69
CA ILE A 77 -9.75 12.21 13.66
C ILE A 77 -10.15 11.64 15.02
N CYS A 78 -10.98 12.41 15.74
CA CYS A 78 -11.54 12.01 17.03
C CYS A 78 -12.87 11.29 16.88
N ARG A 79 -13.03 10.17 17.61
CA ARG A 79 -14.15 9.23 17.46
C ARG A 79 -15.54 9.82 17.76
N ALA A 80 -15.61 10.83 18.62
CA ALA A 80 -16.85 11.51 19.02
C ALA A 80 -17.57 12.23 17.84
N SER A 81 -16.83 12.61 16.80
CA SER A 81 -17.34 13.40 15.67
C SER A 81 -18.47 12.72 14.88
N PHE A 82 -18.54 11.38 14.92
CA PHE A 82 -19.50 10.60 14.14
C PHE A 82 -20.89 10.45 14.79
N GLN A 83 -21.07 10.82 16.06
CA GLN A 83 -22.35 10.61 16.77
C GLN A 83 -23.32 11.79 16.64
N ASN A 84 -22.84 13.02 16.39
CA ASN A 84 -23.71 14.21 16.38
C ASN A 84 -24.18 14.66 15.00
N ALA A 85 -23.63 14.12 13.90
CA ALA A 85 -24.04 14.49 12.54
C ALA A 85 -25.37 13.85 12.08
N ALA A 86 -25.92 12.91 12.84
CA ALA A 86 -27.10 12.11 12.46
C ALA A 86 -28.46 12.67 12.96
N LEU A 87 -28.49 13.82 13.64
CA LEU A 87 -29.67 14.34 14.35
C LEU A 87 -30.12 15.73 13.89
N SER A 88 -29.93 16.11 12.62
CA SER A 88 -30.34 17.43 12.11
C SER A 88 -30.91 17.44 10.68
N SER A 89 -31.51 16.34 10.20
CA SER A 89 -32.19 16.29 8.88
C SER A 89 -33.59 15.64 8.90
N SER A 90 -34.38 15.88 9.96
CA SER A 90 -35.70 15.25 10.14
C SER A 90 -36.88 16.23 10.31
N HIS A 91 -36.93 17.32 9.52
CA HIS A 91 -38.10 18.21 9.42
C HIS A 91 -38.35 18.77 8.01
N ALA A 92 -38.67 17.92 7.03
CA ALA A 92 -39.32 18.31 5.76
C ALA A 92 -39.80 17.09 4.93
N ALA A 93 -40.70 16.25 5.45
CA ALA A 93 -41.24 15.11 4.70
C ALA A 93 -42.64 14.65 5.17
N GLN A 94 -43.64 15.51 5.06
CA GLN A 94 -45.05 15.10 5.06
C GLN A 94 -45.81 15.85 3.97
N LEU A 95 -46.77 15.16 3.35
CA LEU A 95 -47.62 15.59 2.23
C LEU A 95 -46.89 15.76 0.88
N LEU A 96 -46.97 14.72 0.04
CA LEU A 96 -47.87 14.74 -1.12
C LEU A 96 -48.09 13.33 -1.69
N SER A 97 -49.27 13.11 -2.27
CA SER A 97 -49.74 11.83 -2.81
C SER A 97 -49.30 11.65 -4.27
N THR A 98 -48.97 10.41 -4.66
CA THR A 98 -48.59 10.04 -6.02
C THR A 98 -49.79 9.78 -6.92
N GLU A 99 -50.35 10.84 -7.52
CA GLU A 99 -51.17 10.74 -8.73
C GLU A 99 -50.87 11.88 -9.71
N GLY A 100 -50.42 11.51 -10.93
CA GLY A 100 -50.44 12.36 -12.12
C GLY A 100 -49.38 13.45 -12.25
N ILE A 101 -48.51 13.33 -13.25
CA ILE A 101 -48.40 14.22 -14.43
C ILE A 101 -47.17 13.80 -15.24
N GLU A 102 -47.42 13.11 -16.36
CA GLU A 102 -46.57 13.23 -17.54
C GLU A 102 -46.90 14.56 -18.25
N ARG A 103 -45.92 15.11 -19.00
CA ARG A 103 -45.97 16.36 -19.79
C ARG A 103 -45.84 17.68 -19.02
N LEU A 104 -44.61 18.20 -19.03
CA LEU A 104 -44.22 19.50 -19.64
C LEU A 104 -42.70 19.40 -19.85
N VAL A 105 -42.23 19.03 -21.05
CA VAL A 105 -41.88 19.95 -22.16
C VAL A 105 -40.86 21.02 -21.75
N SER A 106 -39.62 20.78 -22.17
CA SER A 106 -38.67 21.72 -22.75
C SER A 106 -38.91 23.22 -22.52
N GLN A 107 -38.18 23.81 -21.57
CA GLN A 107 -37.61 25.16 -21.69
C GLN A 107 -36.63 25.41 -20.53
N LEU A 108 -35.35 25.59 -20.86
CA LEU A 108 -34.52 26.70 -20.36
C LEU A 108 -33.19 26.71 -21.11
N SER A 109 -32.83 27.88 -21.63
CA SER A 109 -31.69 28.10 -22.51
C SER A 109 -31.02 29.41 -22.10
N ILE A 110 -29.68 29.42 -22.11
CA ILE A 110 -28.81 30.62 -22.18
C ILE A 110 -28.91 31.61 -20.98
N GLN A 111 -27.92 31.59 -20.07
CA GLN A 111 -26.81 32.58 -20.10
C GLN A 111 -25.69 32.29 -19.09
N PRO A 112 -24.42 32.66 -19.39
CA PRO A 112 -23.30 32.59 -18.46
C PRO A 112 -23.16 33.86 -17.60
N SER A 113 -22.94 33.71 -16.30
CA SER A 113 -22.66 34.83 -15.39
C SER A 113 -21.18 35.24 -15.41
N SER A 114 -20.91 36.40 -15.99
CA SER A 114 -19.62 37.08 -15.87
C SER A 114 -19.43 37.64 -14.45
N PHE A 115 -18.26 37.43 -13.85
CA PHE A 115 -17.88 38.12 -12.60
C PHE A 115 -16.85 39.21 -12.86
N SER A 116 -17.23 40.41 -12.44
CA SER A 116 -16.54 41.68 -12.69
C SER A 116 -15.21 41.79 -11.95
N THR A 117 -14.16 42.11 -12.69
CA THR A 117 -12.98 42.80 -12.14
C THR A 117 -13.39 44.11 -11.47
N LYS A 118 -12.78 44.42 -10.33
CA LYS A 118 -12.80 45.77 -9.73
C LYS A 118 -11.38 46.18 -9.32
N SER A 119 -10.71 46.89 -10.21
CA SER A 119 -9.54 47.69 -9.86
C SER A 119 -9.92 48.74 -8.81
N ARG A 120 -9.02 49.01 -7.86
CA ARG A 120 -9.12 50.17 -6.97
C ARG A 120 -7.77 50.85 -6.83
N THR A 121 -7.52 51.83 -7.69
CA THR A 121 -6.42 52.80 -7.61
C THR A 121 -6.78 53.95 -6.66
N LEU A 122 -5.77 54.44 -5.92
CA LEU A 122 -5.60 55.76 -5.26
C LEU A 122 -4.36 55.60 -4.34
N ALA A 123 -3.13 56.08 -4.58
CA ALA A 123 -2.56 57.36 -5.03
C ALA A 123 -2.13 58.30 -3.88
N ARG A 124 -0.80 58.61 -3.82
CA ARG A 124 -0.12 59.73 -3.09
C ARG A 124 -0.24 59.73 -1.53
N SER A 125 0.68 60.22 -0.69
CA SER A 125 2.00 60.91 -0.74
C SER A 125 2.54 60.99 0.73
N SER A 126 3.77 61.37 1.12
CA SER A 126 5.10 61.61 0.51
C SER A 126 6.14 61.92 1.63
N THR A 127 7.44 62.10 1.29
CA THR A 127 8.51 62.83 2.06
C THR A 127 8.90 62.31 3.46
N PHE A 128 10.16 61.99 3.78
CA PHE A 128 11.28 62.95 3.90
C PHE A 128 12.70 62.31 3.89
N SER A 129 13.69 63.18 3.66
CA SER A 129 15.17 63.15 3.53
C SER A 129 16.08 62.20 4.37
N PRO A 130 17.39 62.10 4.02
CA PRO A 130 18.34 61.10 4.54
C PRO A 130 19.32 61.64 5.61
N ALA A 131 20.13 60.75 6.20
CA ALA A 131 21.38 61.13 6.88
C ALA A 131 22.45 60.01 6.80
N SER A 132 23.70 60.42 6.62
CA SER A 132 24.91 59.58 6.70
C SER A 132 25.55 59.72 8.09
N SER A 133 26.34 58.74 8.53
CA SER A 133 27.28 58.95 9.64
C SER A 133 28.47 57.99 9.60
N ALA A 134 29.67 58.55 9.63
CA ALA A 134 30.93 57.88 9.92
C ALA A 134 31.58 58.50 11.16
N SER A 135 32.26 57.69 11.97
CA SER A 135 33.10 58.08 13.13
C SER A 135 33.88 56.83 13.58
N SER A 136 35.20 56.76 13.81
CA SER A 136 36.22 57.70 14.33
C SER A 136 36.40 57.70 15.87
N SER A 137 37.42 56.96 16.31
CA SER A 137 38.46 57.36 17.30
C SER A 137 38.13 57.60 18.80
N SER A 138 38.76 56.80 19.68
CA SER A 138 39.48 57.19 20.93
C SER A 138 40.06 55.91 21.57
N LEU A 139 41.30 55.75 22.07
CA LEU A 139 42.25 56.58 22.84
C LEU A 139 41.75 57.02 24.23
N THR A 140 42.22 56.32 25.28
CA THR A 140 42.15 56.75 26.68
C THR A 140 43.51 56.62 27.36
N VAL A 141 43.99 57.74 27.92
CA VAL A 141 45.22 57.86 28.73
C VAL A 141 44.84 58.08 30.20
N ARG A 142 45.57 57.46 31.13
CA ARG A 142 45.71 57.84 32.55
C ARG A 142 47.17 57.56 32.94
N ASN A 143 48.06 58.47 33.36
CA ASN A 143 48.07 59.73 34.12
C ASN A 143 48.56 59.56 35.59
N VAL A 144 49.86 59.84 35.77
CA VAL A 144 50.57 60.57 36.86
C VAL A 144 50.32 60.25 38.37
N GLY A 145 51.44 60.04 39.08
CA GLY A 145 51.68 60.20 40.53
C GLY A 145 53.05 59.61 40.91
N ASN A 146 53.90 60.14 41.81
CA ASN A 146 53.74 61.27 42.74
C ASN A 146 55.11 61.90 43.13
N LEU A 147 55.11 63.01 43.89
CA LEU A 147 56.23 63.93 44.17
C LEU A 147 56.81 63.83 45.61
N GLY A 148 58.11 64.14 45.79
CA GLY A 148 58.78 64.42 47.08
C GLY A 148 60.26 63.98 47.09
N THR A 149 61.23 64.57 47.82
CA THR A 149 61.31 65.82 48.62
C THR A 149 62.79 66.24 48.79
N HIS A 150 63.11 67.38 49.43
CA HIS A 150 64.43 68.06 49.40
C HIS A 150 65.53 67.57 50.40
N GLN A 151 66.75 68.15 50.23
CA GLN A 151 67.88 68.32 51.20
C GLN A 151 68.81 67.09 51.47
N ALA A 152 70.12 67.23 51.77
CA ALA A 152 71.07 68.37 51.76
C ALA A 152 72.55 67.88 51.77
N LEU A 153 73.50 68.80 51.47
CA LEU A 153 74.92 68.88 51.89
C LEU A 153 75.72 67.62 52.32
N VAL A 154 76.88 67.38 51.69
CA VAL A 154 78.26 67.51 52.25
C VAL A 154 79.29 66.95 51.24
N ALA A 155 80.49 67.55 51.18
CA ALA A 155 81.55 67.21 50.22
C ALA A 155 82.55 66.14 50.73
N ALA A 156 83.06 65.27 49.84
CA ALA A 156 84.50 64.91 49.75
C ALA A 156 84.84 63.86 48.65
N ARG A 157 85.91 64.14 47.88
CA ARG A 157 86.91 63.22 47.26
C ARG A 157 86.43 62.12 46.26
N PRO A 158 86.66 62.30 44.94
CA PRO A 158 86.20 61.37 43.89
C PRO A 158 87.32 60.48 43.28
N MET A 159 87.59 59.30 43.85
CA MET A 159 88.42 58.28 43.18
C MET A 159 87.90 56.83 43.32
N ALA A 160 87.21 56.48 44.42
CA ALA A 160 86.70 55.11 44.61
C ALA A 160 85.43 54.78 43.81
N ALA A 161 84.58 55.78 43.51
CA ALA A 161 83.29 55.56 42.85
C ALA A 161 83.41 55.05 41.41
N LEU A 162 84.48 55.41 40.70
CA LEU A 162 84.68 55.03 39.29
C LEU A 162 84.83 53.51 39.10
N SER A 163 85.38 52.80 40.09
CA SER A 163 85.56 51.35 40.01
C SER A 163 84.26 50.57 40.18
N ALA A 164 83.32 51.07 40.99
CA ALA A 164 81.99 50.48 41.12
C ALA A 164 81.17 50.72 39.84
N ILE A 165 81.16 51.97 39.37
CA ILE A 165 80.49 52.37 38.12
C ILE A 165 80.99 51.54 36.93
N ALA A 166 82.29 51.26 36.83
CA ALA A 166 82.83 50.41 35.76
C ALA A 166 82.31 48.95 35.80
N SER A 167 82.10 48.39 37.00
CA SER A 167 81.52 47.04 37.16
C SER A 167 80.01 47.02 36.87
N ASP A 168 79.29 48.08 37.25
CA ASP A 168 77.86 48.20 36.96
C ASP A 168 77.63 48.41 35.45
N ILE A 169 78.49 49.17 34.77
CA ILE A 169 78.44 49.35 33.30
C ILE A 169 78.61 48.01 32.57
N THR A 170 79.59 47.18 32.94
CA THR A 170 79.79 45.88 32.27
C THR A 170 78.68 44.89 32.59
N HIS A 171 78.12 44.91 33.80
CA HIS A 171 76.93 44.12 34.14
C HIS A 171 75.71 44.57 33.32
N ILE A 172 75.46 45.88 33.21
CA ILE A 172 74.34 46.46 32.44
C ILE A 172 74.50 46.15 30.94
N GLN A 173 75.72 46.22 30.39
CA GLN A 173 76.01 45.81 29.01
C GLN A 173 75.67 44.34 28.79
N HIS A 174 76.14 43.44 29.66
CA HIS A 174 75.80 42.02 29.56
C HIS A 174 74.29 41.74 29.73
N GLN A 175 73.59 42.52 30.57
CA GLN A 175 72.13 42.44 30.71
C GLN A 175 71.39 42.92 29.47
N LEU A 176 71.87 44.00 28.83
CA LEU A 176 71.34 44.52 27.56
C LEU A 176 71.53 43.51 26.44
N ASP A 177 72.71 42.92 26.30
CA ASP A 177 72.99 41.92 25.26
C ASP A 177 72.08 40.70 25.43
N ARG A 178 71.98 40.15 26.65
CA ARG A 178 71.03 39.05 26.94
C ARG A 178 69.57 39.43 26.70
N SER A 179 69.17 40.66 27.00
CA SER A 179 67.81 41.15 26.74
C SER A 179 67.55 41.31 25.24
N ALA A 180 68.53 41.76 24.47
CA ALA A 180 68.45 41.90 23.02
C ALA A 180 68.35 40.52 22.35
N ASP A 181 69.18 39.56 22.77
CA ASP A 181 69.12 38.16 22.30
C ASP A 181 67.76 37.52 22.63
N GLN A 182 67.24 37.70 23.85
CA GLN A 182 65.93 37.19 24.26
C GLN A 182 64.78 37.84 23.48
N GLN A 183 64.82 39.15 23.25
CA GLN A 183 63.83 39.84 22.43
C GLN A 183 63.90 39.41 20.95
N SER A 184 65.12 39.20 20.42
CA SER A 184 65.34 38.71 19.06
C SER A 184 64.77 37.30 18.89
N ALA A 185 65.10 36.37 19.79
CA ALA A 185 64.56 35.00 19.77
C ALA A 185 63.03 34.97 19.91
N TYR A 186 62.45 35.80 20.79
CA TYR A 186 61.00 35.92 20.92
C TYR A 186 60.34 36.50 19.66
N HIS A 187 60.95 37.50 19.03
CA HIS A 187 60.46 38.08 17.77
C HIS A 187 60.53 37.08 16.61
N GLN A 188 61.61 36.30 16.54
CA GLN A 188 61.77 35.24 15.56
C GLN A 188 60.72 34.13 15.73
N GLN A 189 60.47 33.68 16.97
CA GLN A 189 59.39 32.72 17.26
C GLN A 189 57.99 33.26 16.92
N LEU A 190 57.76 34.57 17.11
CA LEU A 190 56.51 35.23 16.72
C LEU A 190 56.35 35.27 15.20
N LEU A 191 57.42 35.53 14.45
CA LEU A 191 57.43 35.49 12.98
C LEU A 191 57.18 34.08 12.45
N GLU A 192 57.87 33.07 12.98
CA GLU A 192 57.67 31.65 12.63
C GLU A 192 56.20 31.22 12.84
N ARG A 193 55.61 31.61 13.98
CA ARG A 193 54.19 31.34 14.26
C ARG A 193 53.23 32.08 13.32
N LEU A 194 53.60 33.28 12.86
CA LEU A 194 52.79 34.06 11.93
C LEU A 194 52.87 33.49 10.51
N VAL A 195 54.03 32.98 10.08
CA VAL A 195 54.19 32.23 8.83
C VAL A 195 53.34 30.95 8.86
N HIS A 196 53.43 30.14 9.92
CA HIS A 196 52.62 28.93 10.07
C HIS A 196 51.11 29.19 9.97
N LEU A 197 50.62 30.26 10.62
CA LEU A 197 49.20 30.65 10.53
C LEU A 197 48.79 31.10 9.11
N LEU A 198 49.69 31.74 8.36
CA LEU A 198 49.43 32.11 6.95
C LEU A 198 49.43 30.90 6.03
N GLU A 199 50.31 29.92 6.28
CA GLU A 199 50.34 28.63 5.57
C GLU A 199 49.06 27.83 5.84
N GLU A 200 48.65 27.67 7.10
CA GLU A 200 47.38 27.02 7.48
C GLU A 200 46.16 27.73 6.85
N GLN A 201 46.17 29.06 6.77
CA GLN A 201 45.11 29.84 6.15
C GLN A 201 45.09 29.66 4.62
N ALA A 202 46.25 29.55 3.97
CA ALA A 202 46.35 29.27 2.54
C ALA A 202 45.83 27.86 2.20
N ASP A 203 46.23 26.85 2.99
CA ASP A 203 45.78 25.47 2.85
C ASP A 203 44.27 25.31 3.12
N ALA A 204 43.73 26.01 4.12
CA ALA A 204 42.30 26.04 4.37
C ALA A 204 41.53 26.64 3.17
N LYS A 205 42.01 27.77 2.64
CA LYS A 205 41.40 28.41 1.45
C LYS A 205 41.47 27.52 0.21
N ALA A 206 42.57 26.82 -0.01
CA ALA A 206 42.70 25.86 -1.11
C ALA A 206 41.73 24.67 -0.99
N ARG A 207 41.47 24.17 0.23
CA ARG A 207 40.45 23.14 0.47
C ARG A 207 39.04 23.66 0.19
N ASP A 208 38.70 24.86 0.65
CA ASP A 208 37.38 25.47 0.40
C ASP A 208 37.13 25.74 -1.09
N GLU A 209 38.14 26.22 -1.82
CA GLU A 209 38.08 26.40 -3.28
C GLU A 209 37.91 25.05 -4.02
N CYS A 210 38.56 23.98 -3.54
CA CYS A 210 38.41 22.63 -4.08
C CYS A 210 36.98 22.07 -3.88
N VAL A 211 36.43 22.19 -2.66
CA VAL A 211 35.06 21.74 -2.34
C VAL A 211 34.02 22.53 -3.14
N LEU A 212 34.22 23.84 -3.31
CA LEU A 212 33.32 24.66 -4.13
C LEU A 212 33.37 24.26 -5.61
N ALA A 213 34.56 23.98 -6.15
CA ALA A 213 34.72 23.46 -7.51
C ALA A 213 34.00 22.11 -7.69
N GLU A 214 34.18 21.17 -6.76
CA GLU A 214 33.49 19.87 -6.81
C GLU A 214 31.96 20.01 -6.73
N LEU A 215 31.45 20.91 -5.88
CA LEU A 215 30.02 21.20 -5.76
C LEU A 215 29.45 21.79 -7.07
N THR A 216 30.16 22.70 -7.72
CA THR A 216 29.72 23.23 -9.04
C THR A 216 29.76 22.17 -10.13
N ALA A 217 30.77 21.29 -10.14
CA ALA A 217 30.84 20.16 -11.07
C ALA A 217 29.74 19.13 -10.83
N ALA A 218 29.38 18.86 -9.56
CA ALA A 218 28.24 18.01 -9.21
C ALA A 218 26.92 18.61 -9.72
N ARG A 219 26.67 19.89 -9.42
CA ARG A 219 25.49 20.61 -9.89
C ARG A 219 25.34 20.60 -11.42
N LEU A 220 26.43 20.79 -12.17
CA LEU A 220 26.39 20.72 -13.64
C LEU A 220 26.06 19.32 -14.15
N ARG A 221 26.52 18.26 -13.47
CA ARG A 221 26.12 16.87 -13.79
C ARG A 221 24.63 16.65 -13.51
N ASP A 222 24.12 17.15 -12.39
CA ASP A 222 22.70 17.00 -12.01
C ASP A 222 21.78 17.77 -12.97
N GLU A 223 22.15 19.00 -13.37
CA GLU A 223 21.42 19.79 -14.36
C GLU A 223 21.39 19.10 -15.75
N GLU A 224 22.48 18.46 -16.18
CA GLU A 224 22.54 17.68 -17.42
C GLU A 224 21.71 16.37 -17.34
N VAL A 225 21.76 15.65 -16.22
CA VAL A 225 20.91 14.47 -15.99
C VAL A 225 19.43 14.85 -16.03
N LEU A 226 19.04 15.96 -15.41
CA LEU A 226 17.66 16.45 -15.41
C LEU A 226 17.22 16.90 -16.81
N ARG A 227 18.12 17.51 -17.60
CA ARG A 227 17.87 17.84 -19.03
C ARG A 227 17.62 16.58 -19.86
N LEU A 228 18.43 15.54 -19.69
CA LEU A 228 18.29 14.25 -20.38
C LEU A 228 17.01 13.51 -19.95
N GLN A 229 16.66 13.54 -18.67
CA GLN A 229 15.40 13.00 -18.16
C GLN A 229 14.19 13.71 -18.78
N LYS A 230 14.18 15.05 -18.79
CA LYS A 230 13.10 15.82 -19.41
C LYS A 230 12.95 15.49 -20.89
N GLN A 231 14.04 15.49 -21.67
CA GLN A 231 14.00 15.13 -23.09
C GLN A 231 13.49 13.70 -23.32
N THR A 232 13.75 12.77 -22.39
CA THR A 232 13.23 11.39 -22.45
C THR A 232 11.73 11.34 -22.15
N ILE A 233 11.25 12.13 -21.18
CA ILE A 233 9.84 12.26 -20.82
C ILE A 233 9.04 12.90 -21.96
N ASP A 234 9.53 13.99 -22.56
CA ASP A 234 8.86 14.68 -23.67
C ASP A 234 8.70 13.73 -24.89
N ARG A 235 9.72 12.90 -25.17
CA ARG A 235 9.65 11.82 -26.19
C ARG A 235 8.63 10.73 -25.84
N LEU A 236 8.53 10.34 -24.57
CA LEU A 236 7.54 9.36 -24.11
C LEU A 236 6.11 9.88 -24.29
N ILE A 237 5.86 11.17 -23.96
CA ILE A 237 4.56 11.81 -24.15
C ILE A 237 4.18 11.79 -25.64
N MET A 238 5.10 12.17 -26.54
CA MET A 238 4.84 12.11 -27.99
C MET A 238 4.59 10.68 -28.49
N ALA A 239 5.35 9.69 -28.01
CA ALA A 239 5.12 8.28 -28.35
C ALA A 239 3.75 7.79 -27.87
N GLN A 240 3.36 8.12 -26.63
CA GLN A 240 2.05 7.78 -26.07
C GLN A 240 0.91 8.45 -26.85
N GLN A 241 1.02 9.74 -27.17
CA GLN A 241 0.04 10.46 -27.98
C GLN A 241 -0.15 9.84 -29.37
N ARG A 242 0.92 9.32 -29.98
CA ARG A 242 0.84 8.61 -31.27
C ARG A 242 0.25 7.20 -31.14
N ILE A 243 0.55 6.45 -30.06
CA ILE A 243 -0.19 5.22 -29.75
C ILE A 243 -1.67 5.55 -29.63
N GLU A 244 -2.04 6.54 -28.83
CA GLU A 244 -3.43 6.97 -28.63
C GLU A 244 -4.09 7.39 -29.95
N ALA A 245 -3.39 8.12 -30.83
CA ALA A 245 -3.89 8.44 -32.17
C ALA A 245 -4.14 7.18 -33.02
N ILE A 246 -3.23 6.19 -33.02
CA ILE A 246 -3.42 4.90 -33.71
C ILE A 246 -4.59 4.09 -33.10
N LEU A 247 -4.78 4.15 -31.78
CA LEU A 247 -5.90 3.48 -31.11
C LEU A 247 -7.25 4.18 -31.39
N VAL A 248 -7.26 5.51 -31.54
CA VAL A 248 -8.44 6.36 -31.75
C VAL A 248 -8.87 6.47 -33.21
N GLN A 249 -7.94 6.64 -34.17
CA GLN A 249 -8.28 6.69 -35.60
C GLN A 249 -9.02 5.43 -36.07
N ASN A 250 -8.81 4.33 -35.34
CA ASN A 250 -9.38 3.02 -35.58
C ASN A 250 -10.74 2.79 -34.91
N TYR A 251 -11.57 3.83 -34.75
CA TYR A 251 -12.96 3.70 -34.28
C TYR A 251 -13.83 2.86 -35.22
N GLU A 252 -13.49 2.70 -36.50
CA GLU A 252 -14.17 1.73 -37.40
C GLU A 252 -13.67 0.28 -37.21
N LEU A 253 -12.56 0.06 -36.51
CA LEU A 253 -11.97 -1.27 -36.36
C LEU A 253 -12.54 -2.11 -35.20
N HIS A 254 -13.45 -1.54 -34.41
CA HIS A 254 -14.03 -2.23 -33.25
C HIS A 254 -14.78 -3.52 -33.62
N GLU A 255 -15.19 -3.69 -34.88
CA GLU A 255 -15.82 -4.90 -35.43
C GLU A 255 -14.83 -6.05 -35.72
N TYR A 256 -13.52 -5.79 -35.86
CA TYR A 256 -12.58 -6.83 -36.30
C TYR A 256 -12.11 -7.75 -35.16
N PRO A 257 -11.93 -9.06 -35.44
CA PRO A 257 -11.49 -10.06 -34.46
C PRO A 257 -9.95 -10.21 -34.38
N ILE A 258 -9.19 -9.26 -34.92
CA ILE A 258 -7.71 -9.34 -35.03
C ILE A 258 -7.07 -8.23 -34.18
N PRO A 259 -6.09 -8.54 -33.31
CA PRO A 259 -5.37 -7.51 -32.56
C PRO A 259 -4.54 -6.61 -33.47
N ARG A 260 -4.65 -5.29 -33.26
CA ARG A 260 -4.01 -4.26 -34.10
C ARG A 260 -2.54 -4.00 -33.79
N LEU A 261 -2.13 -4.12 -32.52
CA LEU A 261 -0.75 -3.85 -32.10
C LEU A 261 0.12 -5.11 -32.20
N PHE A 262 1.17 -5.05 -33.02
CA PHE A 262 2.14 -6.13 -33.18
C PHE A 262 3.53 -5.60 -33.52
N VAL A 263 4.55 -6.42 -33.23
CA VAL A 263 5.96 -6.22 -33.57
C VAL A 263 6.56 -7.51 -34.14
N LEU A 264 7.69 -7.41 -34.82
CA LEU A 264 8.53 -8.56 -35.17
C LEU A 264 9.74 -8.63 -34.24
N LEU A 265 10.05 -9.83 -33.75
CA LEU A 265 11.25 -10.12 -32.96
C LEU A 265 11.91 -11.41 -33.49
N PRO A 266 13.24 -11.60 -33.33
CA PRO A 266 13.91 -12.84 -33.70
C PRO A 266 13.49 -14.02 -32.81
N ASP A 267 13.33 -15.20 -33.42
CA ASP A 267 12.94 -16.46 -32.76
C ASP A 267 13.93 -16.93 -31.67
N SER A 268 15.21 -16.59 -31.80
CA SER A 268 16.22 -16.80 -30.75
C SER A 268 17.30 -15.71 -30.78
N TYR A 269 17.47 -15.00 -29.66
CA TYR A 269 18.54 -14.00 -29.48
C TYR A 269 19.92 -14.64 -29.21
N GLU A 270 19.97 -15.77 -28.48
CA GLU A 270 21.24 -16.40 -28.05
C GLU A 270 22.10 -16.99 -29.17
N LYS A 271 21.55 -17.18 -30.37
CA LYS A 271 22.18 -17.86 -31.51
C LYS A 271 22.16 -17.06 -32.80
N TRP A 272 21.95 -15.75 -32.69
CA TRP A 272 21.85 -14.87 -33.85
C TRP A 272 23.23 -14.60 -34.47
N ASP A 273 23.34 -14.73 -35.79
CA ASP A 273 24.51 -14.36 -36.58
C ASP A 273 24.15 -13.21 -37.52
N PRO A 274 24.74 -12.00 -37.38
CA PRO A 274 24.49 -10.86 -38.25
C PRO A 274 24.78 -11.12 -39.74
N ARG A 275 25.54 -12.17 -40.06
CA ARG A 275 25.91 -12.51 -41.44
C ARG A 275 24.90 -13.42 -42.12
N ASN A 276 24.02 -14.08 -41.36
CA ASN A 276 23.05 -15.05 -41.88
C ASN A 276 21.61 -14.52 -41.81
N VAL A 277 21.43 -13.28 -42.26
CA VAL A 277 20.17 -12.53 -42.19
C VAL A 277 19.00 -13.24 -42.87
N LEU A 278 19.27 -14.02 -43.93
CA LEU A 278 18.25 -14.81 -44.63
C LEU A 278 17.82 -16.09 -43.87
N ALA A 279 18.58 -16.54 -42.88
CA ALA A 279 18.20 -17.65 -42.00
C ALA A 279 17.56 -17.17 -40.68
N ALA A 280 17.61 -15.87 -40.37
CA ALA A 280 17.00 -15.30 -39.19
C ALA A 280 15.46 -15.38 -39.29
N ARG A 281 14.86 -16.28 -38.51
CA ARG A 281 13.40 -16.42 -38.44
C ARG A 281 12.85 -15.31 -37.53
N PHE A 282 12.30 -14.27 -38.14
CA PHE A 282 11.48 -13.30 -37.42
C PHE A 282 10.10 -13.89 -37.14
N ARG A 283 9.56 -13.59 -35.96
CA ARG A 283 8.22 -14.00 -35.54
C ARG A 283 7.42 -12.78 -35.09
N LEU A 284 6.13 -12.81 -35.40
CA LEU A 284 5.21 -11.74 -35.05
C LEU A 284 4.66 -11.93 -33.64
N PHE A 285 4.82 -10.90 -32.81
CA PHE A 285 4.33 -10.85 -31.45
C PHE A 285 3.29 -9.74 -31.32
N PHE A 286 2.06 -10.11 -30.91
CA PHE A 286 1.05 -9.13 -30.54
C PHE A 286 1.30 -8.50 -29.17
N LEU A 287 0.88 -7.23 -29.03
CA LEU A 287 1.01 -6.43 -27.81
C LEU A 287 -0.35 -6.32 -27.08
N CYS A 288 -0.30 -6.36 -25.76
CA CYS A 288 -1.45 -6.20 -24.87
C CYS A 288 -1.73 -4.72 -24.57
N GLU A 289 -2.96 -4.28 -24.79
CA GLU A 289 -3.48 -2.93 -24.52
C GLU A 289 -3.99 -2.80 -23.05
N CYS A 290 -3.18 -3.15 -22.03
CA CYS A 290 -3.68 -3.22 -20.63
C CYS A 290 -4.02 -1.86 -20.01
N GLY A 291 -3.36 -0.77 -20.42
CA GLY A 291 -3.59 0.57 -19.85
C GLY A 291 -3.41 0.64 -18.32
N ASP A 292 -4.14 1.55 -17.68
CA ASP A 292 -4.09 1.78 -16.22
C ASP A 292 -4.26 0.51 -15.36
N PHE A 293 -4.95 -0.53 -15.85
CA PHE A 293 -5.18 -1.79 -15.13
C PHE A 293 -3.91 -2.61 -14.88
N CYS A 294 -2.80 -2.30 -15.55
CA CYS A 294 -1.49 -2.89 -15.28
C CYS A 294 -0.88 -2.40 -13.93
N THR A 295 -1.49 -1.43 -13.24
CA THR A 295 -0.95 -0.80 -12.02
C THR A 295 -1.47 -1.39 -10.69
N THR A 296 -1.82 -2.68 -10.64
CA THR A 296 -2.22 -3.32 -9.38
C THR A 296 -1.11 -3.23 -8.32
N PRO A 297 -1.38 -2.73 -7.10
CA PRO A 297 -0.37 -2.62 -6.06
C PRO A 297 0.20 -4.00 -5.69
N ALA A 298 1.51 -4.05 -5.44
CA ALA A 298 2.37 -5.24 -5.47
C ALA A 298 2.16 -6.25 -4.31
N HIS A 299 0.94 -6.75 -4.13
CA HIS A 299 0.55 -7.66 -3.05
C HIS A 299 0.03 -9.03 -3.51
N ALA A 300 0.20 -9.37 -4.80
CA ALA A 300 -0.06 -10.71 -5.32
C ALA A 300 1.25 -11.49 -5.56
N PRO A 301 1.38 -12.75 -5.11
CA PRO A 301 2.59 -13.55 -5.34
C PRO A 301 2.74 -13.97 -6.81
N THR A 302 3.69 -13.33 -7.49
CA THR A 302 4.51 -13.84 -8.61
C THR A 302 3.89 -14.88 -9.55
N SER A 303 3.25 -14.41 -10.62
CA SER A 303 3.34 -15.06 -11.93
C SER A 303 4.62 -14.57 -12.63
N THR A 304 5.46 -15.48 -13.08
CA THR A 304 6.77 -15.15 -13.67
C THR A 304 6.67 -14.43 -15.03
N GLY A 305 7.52 -13.43 -15.23
CA GLY A 305 7.96 -12.99 -16.57
C GLY A 305 7.13 -11.93 -17.30
N GLN A 306 6.49 -10.97 -16.62
CA GLN A 306 5.72 -9.91 -17.29
C GLN A 306 6.10 -8.52 -16.78
N LEU A 307 6.65 -7.69 -17.68
CA LEU A 307 7.05 -6.31 -17.41
C LEU A 307 5.84 -5.37 -17.53
N ALA A 308 5.35 -4.86 -16.40
CA ALA A 308 4.36 -3.78 -16.34
C ALA A 308 5.05 -2.50 -15.84
N VAL A 309 4.97 -1.43 -16.62
CA VAL A 309 5.66 -0.16 -16.33
C VAL A 309 4.77 0.73 -15.47
N THR A 310 5.17 0.97 -14.21
CA THR A 310 4.48 1.89 -13.29
C THR A 310 5.23 3.22 -13.21
N SER A 311 4.54 4.32 -13.54
CA SER A 311 5.09 5.69 -13.48
C SER A 311 4.53 6.46 -12.29
N ALA A 312 5.14 6.25 -11.11
CA ALA A 312 4.87 7.06 -9.92
C ALA A 312 6.20 7.45 -9.27
N LEU A 313 6.55 8.74 -9.35
CA LEU A 313 7.78 9.30 -8.78
C LEU A 313 7.41 10.36 -7.73
N PRO A 314 7.76 10.16 -6.45
CA PRO A 314 7.70 11.20 -5.43
C PRO A 314 9.10 11.82 -5.21
N THR A 315 9.33 13.06 -5.65
CA THR A 315 10.55 13.81 -5.36
C THR A 315 10.29 15.31 -5.23
N ALA A 316 10.49 15.89 -4.04
CA ALA A 316 10.71 17.33 -3.86
C ALA A 316 11.43 17.70 -2.53
N ALA A 317 12.76 17.81 -2.58
CA ALA A 317 13.59 18.69 -1.73
C ALA A 317 14.92 18.87 -2.49
N ASN A 318 15.50 20.05 -2.75
CA ASN A 318 15.22 21.41 -2.27
C ASN A 318 15.25 22.43 -3.44
N ALA A 319 14.23 23.29 -3.55
CA ALA A 319 14.32 24.57 -4.28
C ALA A 319 13.16 25.49 -3.86
N ALA A 320 13.34 26.28 -2.79
CA ALA A 320 12.36 27.27 -2.38
C ALA A 320 12.45 28.54 -3.25
N ALA A 321 11.28 29.10 -3.60
CA ALA A 321 11.04 30.20 -4.53
C ALA A 321 11.16 29.83 -6.04
N ASN A 322 10.02 29.88 -6.73
CA ASN A 322 9.80 29.70 -8.18
C ASN A 322 9.91 28.27 -8.74
N ALA A 323 9.01 27.38 -8.32
CA ALA A 323 8.72 26.14 -9.04
C ALA A 323 7.21 26.04 -9.36
N ALA A 324 6.88 25.86 -10.64
CA ALA A 324 5.52 25.54 -11.05
C ALA A 324 5.21 24.08 -10.69
N THR A 325 4.00 23.81 -10.20
CA THR A 325 3.53 22.46 -9.84
C THR A 325 3.46 21.55 -11.07
N THR A 326 4.51 20.76 -11.30
CA THR A 326 4.48 19.63 -12.22
C THR A 326 3.77 18.45 -11.56
N THR A 327 2.51 18.22 -11.94
CA THR A 327 1.77 17.01 -11.59
C THR A 327 2.49 15.76 -12.12
N PRO A 328 2.54 14.64 -11.37
CA PRO A 328 3.16 13.41 -11.85
C PRO A 328 2.51 12.94 -13.15
N ILE A 329 3.33 12.63 -14.16
CA ILE A 329 2.87 12.25 -15.49
C ILE A 329 2.44 10.78 -15.45
N THR A 330 1.13 10.54 -15.29
CA THR A 330 0.56 9.20 -15.36
C THR A 330 0.52 8.72 -16.81
N VAL A 331 1.33 7.71 -17.14
CA VAL A 331 1.32 7.04 -18.45
C VAL A 331 0.09 6.13 -18.53
N LYS A 332 -1.00 6.62 -19.14
CA LYS A 332 -2.32 5.96 -19.13
C LYS A 332 -2.42 4.68 -19.98
N ASN A 333 -1.45 4.45 -20.86
CA ASN A 333 -1.49 3.38 -21.84
C ASN A 333 -0.19 2.56 -21.82
N SER A 334 0.00 1.73 -20.79
CA SER A 334 1.07 0.72 -20.79
C SER A 334 0.75 -0.41 -21.78
N ILE A 335 1.70 -0.69 -22.67
CA ILE A 335 1.70 -1.81 -23.61
C ILE A 335 2.83 -2.79 -23.26
N HIS A 336 2.61 -4.09 -23.49
CA HIS A 336 3.63 -5.13 -23.28
C HIS A 336 3.39 -6.34 -24.20
N LEU A 337 4.43 -7.15 -24.41
CA LEU A 337 4.35 -8.39 -25.19
C LEU A 337 3.39 -9.40 -24.52
N ALA A 338 2.42 -9.90 -25.26
CA ALA A 338 1.54 -10.96 -24.76
C ALA A 338 2.29 -12.30 -24.64
N LYS A 339 1.93 -13.13 -23.65
CA LYS A 339 2.54 -14.45 -23.41
C LYS A 339 2.10 -15.47 -24.48
N HIS A 340 2.77 -15.45 -25.63
CA HIS A 340 2.65 -16.46 -26.69
C HIS A 340 3.99 -16.64 -27.41
N GLY A 341 4.14 -17.74 -28.17
CA GLY A 341 5.41 -18.09 -28.81
C GLY A 341 5.76 -17.32 -30.08
N GLY A 342 4.93 -16.37 -30.51
CA GLY A 342 5.09 -15.64 -31.78
C GLY A 342 4.69 -16.45 -33.02
N TYR A 343 4.25 -15.76 -34.07
CA TYR A 343 3.80 -16.37 -35.33
C TYR A 343 4.92 -16.36 -36.37
N GLU A 344 5.16 -17.51 -37.02
CA GLU A 344 6.04 -17.55 -38.20
C GLU A 344 5.34 -16.87 -39.39
N LEU A 345 6.09 -16.10 -40.18
CA LEU A 345 5.59 -15.49 -41.41
C LEU A 345 5.66 -16.45 -42.60
N THR A 346 4.59 -16.56 -43.40
CA THR A 346 4.53 -17.36 -44.63
C THR A 346 5.28 -16.73 -45.80
N ARG A 347 5.18 -15.40 -45.92
CA ARG A 347 5.75 -14.58 -47.00
C ARG A 347 6.45 -13.37 -46.38
N PRO A 348 7.64 -13.54 -45.77
CA PRO A 348 8.30 -12.47 -45.02
C PRO A 348 8.60 -11.25 -45.89
N THR A 349 9.07 -11.42 -47.14
CA THR A 349 9.39 -10.29 -48.03
C THR A 349 8.19 -9.37 -48.23
N GLU A 350 7.09 -9.88 -48.80
CA GLU A 350 5.83 -9.15 -48.99
C GLU A 350 5.28 -8.54 -47.69
N PHE A 351 5.46 -9.22 -46.55
CA PHE A 351 5.08 -8.68 -45.24
C PHE A 351 5.90 -7.45 -44.89
N PHE A 352 7.22 -7.49 -45.06
CA PHE A 352 8.10 -6.35 -44.77
C PHE A 352 7.85 -5.17 -45.71
N ASP A 353 7.52 -5.44 -46.97
CA ASP A 353 7.23 -4.38 -47.94
C ASP A 353 5.89 -3.68 -47.61
N GLN A 354 4.90 -4.41 -47.09
CA GLN A 354 3.58 -3.87 -46.69
C GLN A 354 3.58 -3.25 -45.27
N TYR A 355 4.23 -3.88 -44.29
CA TYR A 355 4.12 -3.55 -42.86
C TYR A 355 5.43 -3.08 -42.22
N GLY A 356 6.55 -3.12 -42.94
CA GLY A 356 7.88 -2.75 -42.42
C GLY A 356 7.91 -1.38 -41.72
N PRO A 357 7.42 -0.29 -42.35
CA PRO A 357 7.36 1.02 -41.72
C PRO A 357 6.53 1.06 -40.44
N TYR A 358 5.38 0.38 -40.41
CA TYR A 358 4.53 0.27 -39.22
C TYR A 358 5.24 -0.50 -38.09
N VAL A 359 5.81 -1.67 -38.40
CA VAL A 359 6.50 -2.51 -37.41
C VAL A 359 7.74 -1.80 -36.86
N LEU A 360 8.49 -1.08 -37.70
CA LEU A 360 9.63 -0.27 -37.26
C LEU A 360 9.20 0.85 -36.30
N GLY A 361 8.12 1.57 -36.62
CA GLY A 361 7.55 2.57 -35.71
C GLY A 361 7.08 1.96 -34.38
N MET A 362 6.41 0.81 -34.41
CA MET A 362 5.97 0.09 -33.20
C MET A 362 7.14 -0.44 -32.37
N LEU A 363 8.22 -0.91 -32.99
CA LEU A 363 9.45 -1.32 -32.29
C LEU A 363 10.16 -0.15 -31.63
N ARG A 364 10.27 1.00 -32.31
CA ARG A 364 10.82 2.25 -31.74
C ARG A 364 10.01 2.72 -30.53
N ILE A 365 8.67 2.67 -30.61
CA ILE A 365 7.77 2.93 -29.48
C ILE A 365 8.03 1.94 -28.33
N LEU A 366 8.08 0.63 -28.61
CA LEU A 366 8.32 -0.40 -27.60
C LEU A 366 9.69 -0.24 -26.92
N LYS A 367 10.75 0.09 -27.69
CA LYS A 367 12.09 0.43 -27.18
C LYS A 367 12.03 1.56 -26.16
N HIS A 368 11.29 2.64 -26.45
CA HIS A 368 11.13 3.76 -25.52
C HIS A 368 10.37 3.35 -24.25
N CYS A 369 9.29 2.56 -24.36
CA CYS A 369 8.58 2.04 -23.19
C CYS A 369 9.48 1.17 -22.29
N LEU A 370 10.30 0.30 -22.88
CA LEU A 370 11.24 -0.57 -22.16
C LEU A 370 12.38 0.23 -21.50
N ALA A 371 12.96 1.21 -22.21
CA ALA A 371 14.02 2.05 -21.67
C ALA A 371 13.56 2.87 -20.45
N VAL A 372 12.34 3.42 -20.49
CA VAL A 372 11.75 4.14 -19.35
C VAL A 372 11.53 3.22 -18.15
N ALA A 373 11.07 1.98 -18.39
CA ALA A 373 10.90 0.98 -17.33
C ALA A 373 12.23 0.66 -16.61
N ALA A 374 13.31 0.51 -17.38
CA ALA A 374 14.65 0.24 -16.85
C ALA A 374 15.21 1.39 -15.98
N VAL A 375 14.88 2.64 -16.31
CA VAL A 375 15.34 3.84 -15.57
C VAL A 375 14.55 4.06 -14.27
N ILE A 376 13.25 3.77 -14.24
CA ILE A 376 12.39 4.03 -13.07
C ILE A 376 12.51 2.92 -12.00
N SER A 377 12.68 1.66 -12.43
CA SER A 377 12.68 0.48 -11.53
C SER A 377 13.64 0.55 -10.31
N PRO A 378 14.89 1.04 -10.42
CA PRO A 378 15.82 1.06 -9.29
C PRO A 378 15.43 2.04 -8.16
N VAL A 379 14.75 3.14 -8.48
CA VAL A 379 14.49 4.24 -7.52
C VAL A 379 13.43 3.86 -6.49
N VAL A 380 12.44 3.05 -6.90
CA VAL A 380 11.33 2.62 -6.03
C VAL A 380 11.74 1.44 -5.12
N ALA A 381 12.72 0.63 -5.55
CA ALA A 381 13.04 -0.64 -4.90
C ALA A 381 14.08 -0.57 -3.75
N LEU A 382 14.68 0.60 -3.49
CA LEU A 382 15.68 0.79 -2.42
C LEU A 382 15.12 0.63 -0.98
N ALA A 383 13.82 0.36 -0.83
CA ALA A 383 13.15 0.28 0.46
C ALA A 383 13.07 -1.13 1.07
N ASP A 384 13.30 -2.22 0.31
CA ASP A 384 13.00 -3.58 0.78
C ASP A 384 14.01 -4.65 0.32
N SER A 385 14.64 -5.35 1.27
CA SER A 385 15.84 -6.16 1.03
C SER A 385 15.55 -7.53 0.40
N GLY A 386 14.30 -8.00 0.43
CA GLY A 386 13.89 -9.27 -0.17
C GLY A 386 13.66 -9.24 -1.69
N VAL A 387 13.83 -8.08 -2.33
CA VAL A 387 13.37 -7.84 -3.72
C VAL A 387 14.47 -8.12 -4.78
N LYS A 388 15.73 -8.31 -4.35
CA LYS A 388 16.89 -8.38 -5.25
C LYS A 388 16.83 -9.51 -6.29
N ASP A 389 16.56 -10.75 -5.89
CA ASP A 389 16.54 -11.90 -6.82
C ASP A 389 15.42 -11.76 -7.88
N VAL A 390 14.31 -11.11 -7.49
CA VAL A 390 13.22 -10.78 -8.42
C VAL A 390 13.64 -9.69 -9.39
N MET A 391 14.35 -8.65 -8.92
CA MET A 391 14.89 -7.59 -9.77
C MET A 391 15.92 -8.10 -10.77
N ASP A 392 16.85 -8.97 -10.37
CA ASP A 392 17.87 -9.51 -11.27
C ASP A 392 17.23 -10.34 -12.40
N GLY A 393 16.16 -11.11 -12.09
CA GLY A 393 15.35 -11.79 -13.10
C GLY A 393 14.58 -10.85 -14.03
N VAL A 394 13.91 -9.83 -13.47
CA VAL A 394 13.16 -8.80 -14.22
C VAL A 394 14.09 -8.00 -15.14
N LYS A 395 15.27 -7.62 -14.63
CA LYS A 395 16.31 -6.91 -15.36
C LYS A 395 16.83 -7.74 -16.53
N SER A 396 17.22 -9.01 -16.29
CA SER A 396 17.68 -9.92 -17.34
C SER A 396 16.67 -10.09 -18.48
N VAL A 397 15.37 -10.22 -18.14
CA VAL A 397 14.28 -10.28 -19.15
C VAL A 397 14.16 -8.95 -19.90
N SER A 398 14.25 -7.80 -19.23
CA SER A 398 14.17 -6.49 -19.87
C SER A 398 15.35 -6.22 -20.82
N GLU A 399 16.58 -6.58 -20.43
CA GLU A 399 17.79 -6.41 -21.24
C GLU A 399 17.76 -7.32 -22.48
N SER A 400 17.36 -8.59 -22.30
CA SER A 400 17.15 -9.54 -23.41
C SER A 400 16.09 -9.06 -24.40
N THR A 401 14.96 -8.56 -23.90
CA THR A 401 13.88 -8.02 -24.74
C THR A 401 14.33 -6.77 -25.49
N MET A 402 15.07 -5.86 -24.83
CA MET A 402 15.58 -4.64 -25.44
C MET A 402 16.59 -4.95 -26.55
N ALA A 403 17.51 -5.90 -26.34
CA ALA A 403 18.42 -6.36 -27.38
C ALA A 403 17.69 -7.00 -28.58
N ALA A 404 16.62 -7.76 -28.34
CA ALA A 404 15.79 -8.33 -29.41
C ALA A 404 15.04 -7.25 -30.22
N VAL A 405 14.58 -6.19 -29.56
CA VAL A 405 13.97 -5.01 -30.20
C VAL A 405 15.00 -4.25 -31.04
N ASP A 406 16.21 -4.03 -30.50
CA ASP A 406 17.30 -3.34 -31.20
C ASP A 406 17.71 -4.06 -32.49
N MET A 407 17.98 -5.37 -32.42
CA MET A 407 18.27 -6.18 -33.61
C MET A 407 17.15 -6.14 -34.67
N SER A 408 15.90 -5.98 -34.24
CA SER A 408 14.74 -5.90 -35.15
C SER A 408 14.60 -4.52 -35.80
N ILE A 409 14.99 -3.45 -35.08
CA ILE A 409 15.09 -2.09 -35.61
C ILE A 409 16.21 -2.02 -36.65
N ASP A 410 17.44 -2.43 -36.30
CA ASP A 410 18.61 -2.38 -37.17
C ASP A 410 18.39 -3.15 -38.48
N TYR A 411 17.71 -4.31 -38.42
CA TYR A 411 17.34 -5.09 -39.59
C TYR A 411 16.32 -4.37 -40.49
N LEU A 412 15.29 -3.76 -39.90
CA LEU A 412 14.23 -3.08 -40.64
C LEU A 412 14.72 -1.76 -41.26
N GLU A 413 15.54 -0.99 -40.55
CA GLU A 413 16.14 0.25 -41.07
C GLU A 413 16.96 -0.07 -42.32
N LYS A 414 17.95 -0.96 -42.19
CA LYS A 414 18.76 -1.41 -43.34
C LYS A 414 17.90 -1.91 -44.52
N LYS A 415 16.88 -2.73 -44.24
CA LYS A 415 16.05 -3.32 -45.31
C LYS A 415 15.18 -2.26 -46.02
N LEU A 416 14.74 -1.22 -45.32
CA LEU A 416 13.97 -0.14 -45.93
C LEU A 416 14.88 0.80 -46.73
N ASP A 417 16.09 1.09 -46.23
CA ASP A 417 17.10 1.88 -46.95
C ASP A 417 17.54 1.20 -48.27
N ASP A 418 17.74 -0.12 -48.25
CA ASP A 418 18.08 -0.93 -49.44
C ASP A 418 17.01 -0.83 -50.57
N ASN A 419 15.76 -0.46 -50.24
CA ASN A 419 14.67 -0.28 -51.22
C ASN A 419 14.61 1.15 -51.79
N ASP A 420 15.07 2.17 -51.06
CA ASP A 420 14.94 3.59 -51.43
C ASP A 420 16.11 4.07 -52.31
N ALA A 421 17.26 3.40 -52.23
CA ALA A 421 18.48 3.67 -53.02
C ALA A 421 18.34 3.44 -54.55
N GLY A 422 17.13 3.24 -55.06
CA GLY A 422 16.84 2.90 -56.45
C GLY A 422 16.41 4.05 -57.37
N ASP A 423 15.82 5.15 -56.85
CA ASP A 423 14.94 5.99 -57.68
C ASP A 423 15.24 7.51 -57.73
N ASP A 424 16.07 8.10 -56.85
CA ASP A 424 16.44 9.52 -56.98
C ASP A 424 17.90 9.84 -56.61
N ALA A 425 18.68 10.23 -57.63
CA ALA A 425 20.09 10.61 -57.52
C ALA A 425 20.27 12.10 -57.89
N ALA A 426 19.64 13.01 -57.14
CA ALA A 426 19.77 14.45 -57.32
C ALA A 426 19.69 15.26 -56.00
N GLU A 427 20.79 15.98 -55.75
CA GLU A 427 20.88 17.27 -55.04
C GLU A 427 20.73 17.35 -53.50
N ASP A 428 21.88 17.63 -52.86
CA ASP A 428 22.15 18.59 -51.76
C ASP A 428 21.12 18.82 -50.61
N SER A 429 21.61 18.71 -49.36
CA SER A 429 21.74 19.84 -48.41
C SER A 429 21.76 19.43 -46.91
N ASP A 430 22.96 19.28 -46.32
CA ASP A 430 23.41 19.64 -44.95
C ASP A 430 22.43 19.68 -43.72
N GLY A 431 21.35 18.89 -43.71
CA GLY A 431 20.24 19.00 -42.74
C GLY A 431 20.17 17.95 -41.61
N GLU A 432 21.29 17.46 -41.06
CA GLU A 432 21.31 16.26 -40.17
C GLU A 432 20.44 16.32 -38.89
N VAL A 433 20.01 17.49 -38.41
CA VAL A 433 19.40 17.62 -37.07
C VAL A 433 17.88 17.39 -37.05
N GLU A 434 17.15 17.67 -38.13
CA GLU A 434 15.67 17.58 -38.15
C GLU A 434 15.13 16.16 -38.43
N GLY A 435 15.94 15.27 -39.00
CA GLY A 435 15.52 13.90 -39.38
C GLY A 435 14.96 13.06 -38.22
N ARG A 436 15.31 13.39 -36.97
CA ARG A 436 14.93 12.60 -35.78
C ARG A 436 13.50 12.84 -35.29
N GLU A 437 12.86 13.95 -35.65
CA GLU A 437 11.44 14.20 -35.31
C GLU A 437 10.48 13.62 -36.37
N ASN A 438 10.95 13.52 -37.63
CA ASN A 438 10.24 12.81 -38.70
C ASN A 438 10.14 11.29 -38.51
N MET A 439 10.94 10.70 -37.61
CA MET A 439 11.03 9.27 -37.32
C MET A 439 9.69 8.57 -37.03
N PHE A 440 8.68 9.31 -36.56
CA PHE A 440 7.34 8.80 -36.26
C PHE A 440 6.25 9.22 -37.26
N ASN A 441 6.55 10.11 -38.22
CA ASN A 441 5.54 10.65 -39.16
C ASN A 441 5.08 9.62 -40.19
N ASN A 442 5.87 8.55 -40.39
CA ASN A 442 5.57 7.46 -41.33
C ASN A 442 4.73 6.32 -40.70
N LEU A 443 4.24 6.49 -39.46
CA LEU A 443 3.25 5.60 -38.84
C LEU A 443 1.85 5.87 -39.42
N ALA A 444 1.63 5.43 -40.67
CA ALA A 444 0.28 5.30 -41.20
C ALA A 444 -0.50 4.31 -40.33
N ALA A 445 -1.71 4.68 -39.90
CA ALA A 445 -2.59 3.77 -39.19
C ALA A 445 -3.04 2.64 -40.13
N LEU A 446 -2.91 1.39 -39.68
CA LEU A 446 -3.36 0.24 -40.46
C LEU A 446 -4.87 0.28 -40.67
N GLU A 447 -5.33 0.12 -41.91
CA GLU A 447 -6.75 0.04 -42.20
C GLU A 447 -7.31 -1.34 -41.83
N GLY A 448 -8.64 -1.46 -41.73
CA GLY A 448 -9.30 -2.75 -41.49
C GLY A 448 -9.08 -3.76 -42.64
N ALA A 449 -8.75 -3.28 -43.84
CA ALA A 449 -8.29 -4.13 -44.94
C ALA A 449 -6.93 -4.77 -44.65
N ASP A 450 -5.98 -4.01 -44.11
CA ASP A 450 -4.65 -4.50 -43.75
C ASP A 450 -4.72 -5.53 -42.63
N LEU A 451 -5.46 -5.26 -41.54
CA LEU A 451 -5.60 -6.26 -40.46
C LEU A 451 -6.22 -7.58 -40.93
N ARG A 452 -7.15 -7.57 -41.90
CA ARG A 452 -7.66 -8.81 -42.53
C ARG A 452 -6.59 -9.51 -43.38
N ARG A 453 -5.74 -8.74 -44.07
CA ARG A 453 -4.64 -9.28 -44.88
C ARG A 453 -3.51 -9.82 -44.01
N LEU A 454 -3.32 -9.31 -42.79
CA LEU A 454 -2.33 -9.75 -41.81
C LEU A 454 -2.39 -11.26 -41.54
N ASP A 455 -3.59 -11.80 -41.32
CA ASP A 455 -3.83 -13.24 -41.09
C ASP A 455 -3.27 -14.12 -42.23
N THR A 456 -3.32 -13.63 -43.47
CA THR A 456 -2.78 -14.34 -44.65
C THR A 456 -1.23 -14.44 -44.67
N PHE A 457 -0.55 -13.70 -43.79
CA PHE A 457 0.89 -13.79 -43.59
C PHE A 457 1.28 -14.70 -42.42
N LEU A 458 0.35 -15.07 -41.54
CA LEU A 458 0.66 -15.87 -40.35
C LEU A 458 0.56 -17.37 -40.63
N ARG A 459 1.52 -18.15 -40.12
CA ARG A 459 1.34 -19.59 -39.96
C ARG A 459 0.49 -19.84 -38.72
N ASN A 460 -0.82 -19.96 -38.92
CA ASN A 460 -1.78 -20.22 -37.86
C ASN A 460 -1.61 -21.63 -37.28
N ASN A 461 -0.96 -21.70 -36.11
CA ASN A 461 -0.80 -22.92 -35.32
C ASN A 461 -1.89 -23.07 -34.24
N ASP A 462 -2.69 -22.03 -33.99
CA ASP A 462 -3.71 -22.03 -32.93
C ASP A 462 -5.03 -22.62 -33.41
N ILE A 463 -5.40 -23.75 -32.81
CA ILE A 463 -6.63 -24.50 -33.11
C ILE A 463 -7.88 -23.61 -32.98
N ASP A 464 -7.89 -22.74 -31.96
CA ASP A 464 -9.03 -21.90 -31.59
C ASP A 464 -9.05 -20.53 -32.28
N LYS A 465 -8.06 -20.22 -33.14
CA LYS A 465 -7.87 -18.92 -33.82
C LYS A 465 -7.77 -17.69 -32.89
N VAL A 466 -7.41 -17.88 -31.62
CA VAL A 466 -7.21 -16.78 -30.65
C VAL A 466 -5.81 -16.19 -30.81
N LEU A 467 -5.69 -15.19 -31.69
CA LEU A 467 -4.40 -14.56 -32.01
C LEU A 467 -3.73 -13.93 -30.78
N GLY A 468 -2.47 -14.31 -30.55
CA GLY A 468 -1.58 -13.76 -29.53
C GLY A 468 -1.90 -14.11 -28.08
N ASN A 469 -2.81 -15.05 -27.80
CA ASN A 469 -3.46 -15.21 -26.49
C ASN A 469 -4.08 -13.89 -25.98
N LEU A 470 -4.54 -13.04 -26.90
CA LEU A 470 -5.24 -11.78 -26.61
C LEU A 470 -6.75 -11.97 -26.65
N TYR A 471 -7.43 -11.26 -25.77
CA TYR A 471 -8.87 -11.31 -25.54
C TYR A 471 -9.44 -9.91 -25.76
N ARG A 472 -10.50 -9.83 -26.55
CA ARG A 472 -11.23 -8.60 -26.82
C ARG A 472 -12.09 -8.25 -25.60
N ILE A 473 -11.83 -7.09 -25.00
CA ILE A 473 -12.69 -6.49 -23.96
C ILE A 473 -13.36 -5.24 -24.50
N THR A 474 -14.51 -4.89 -23.93
CA THR A 474 -15.18 -3.61 -24.18
C THR A 474 -15.28 -2.88 -22.85
N LEU A 475 -14.69 -1.69 -22.78
CA LEU A 475 -14.74 -0.83 -21.60
C LEU A 475 -16.13 -0.18 -21.47
N ALA A 476 -16.43 0.36 -20.28
CA ALA A 476 -17.68 1.08 -20.02
C ALA A 476 -17.88 2.31 -20.93
N THR A 477 -16.81 2.84 -21.52
CA THR A 477 -16.83 3.92 -22.53
C THR A 477 -17.26 3.46 -23.93
N GLY A 478 -17.39 2.16 -24.17
CA GLY A 478 -17.59 1.56 -25.50
C GLY A 478 -16.28 1.26 -26.25
N GLU A 479 -15.14 1.72 -25.75
CA GLU A 479 -13.83 1.41 -26.33
C GLU A 479 -13.52 -0.09 -26.30
N VAL A 480 -13.03 -0.62 -27.41
CA VAL A 480 -12.55 -2.00 -27.53
C VAL A 480 -11.03 -2.03 -27.32
N LYS A 481 -10.56 -2.92 -26.44
CA LYS A 481 -9.13 -3.18 -26.21
C LYS A 481 -8.79 -4.66 -26.33
N TRP A 482 -7.56 -4.96 -26.73
CA TRP A 482 -7.03 -6.33 -26.81
C TRP A 482 -6.07 -6.59 -25.65
N VAL A 483 -6.48 -7.41 -24.68
CA VAL A 483 -5.71 -7.66 -23.46
C VAL A 483 -5.30 -9.14 -23.34
N CYS A 484 -4.11 -9.42 -22.79
CA CYS A 484 -3.67 -10.80 -22.61
C CYS A 484 -4.51 -11.52 -21.56
N LEU A 485 -4.48 -12.86 -21.58
CA LEU A 485 -5.27 -13.73 -20.68
C LEU A 485 -5.24 -13.32 -19.20
N ASP A 486 -4.09 -12.88 -18.70
CA ASP A 486 -3.93 -12.49 -17.30
C ASP A 486 -4.70 -11.20 -16.98
N HIS A 487 -4.61 -10.18 -17.85
CA HIS A 487 -5.40 -8.95 -17.73
C HIS A 487 -6.89 -9.17 -18.01
N TYR A 488 -7.24 -10.04 -18.97
CA TYR A 488 -8.64 -10.44 -19.19
C TYR A 488 -9.26 -11.05 -17.94
N ARG A 489 -8.54 -11.98 -17.28
CA ARG A 489 -8.96 -12.59 -16.01
C ARG A 489 -9.07 -11.56 -14.90
N GLN A 490 -8.16 -10.58 -14.83
CA GLN A 490 -8.19 -9.53 -13.83
C GLN A 490 -9.41 -8.61 -14.02
N ILE A 491 -9.60 -8.07 -15.22
CA ILE A 491 -10.73 -7.18 -15.57
C ILE A 491 -12.07 -7.91 -15.42
N TYR A 492 -12.14 -9.19 -15.80
CA TYR A 492 -13.32 -10.02 -15.57
C TYR A 492 -13.61 -10.21 -14.08
N ARG A 493 -12.59 -10.47 -13.24
CA ARG A 493 -12.74 -10.58 -11.78
C ARG A 493 -13.20 -9.25 -11.17
N GLU A 494 -12.64 -8.13 -11.59
CA GLU A 494 -13.03 -6.79 -11.11
C GLU A 494 -14.47 -6.46 -11.49
N THR A 495 -14.85 -6.71 -12.76
CA THR A 495 -16.22 -6.48 -13.25
C THR A 495 -17.23 -7.41 -12.57
N ALA A 496 -16.88 -8.69 -12.38
CA ALA A 496 -17.69 -9.66 -11.67
C ALA A 496 -17.83 -9.28 -10.18
N MET A 497 -16.76 -8.82 -9.54
CA MET A 497 -16.78 -8.33 -8.17
C MET A 497 -17.65 -7.09 -8.03
N ALA A 498 -17.55 -6.12 -8.94
CA ALA A 498 -18.40 -4.94 -8.95
C ALA A 498 -19.89 -5.30 -9.10
N SER A 499 -20.21 -6.23 -10.01
CA SER A 499 -21.57 -6.77 -10.17
C SER A 499 -22.09 -7.53 -8.93
N PHE A 500 -21.20 -8.24 -8.23
CA PHE A 500 -21.50 -8.89 -6.96
C PHE A 500 -21.75 -7.86 -5.84
N VAL A 501 -20.89 -6.86 -5.69
CA VAL A 501 -21.02 -5.77 -4.70
C VAL A 501 -22.31 -4.98 -4.94
N GLN A 502 -22.62 -4.64 -6.20
CA GLN A 502 -23.87 -3.96 -6.55
C GLN A 502 -25.11 -4.78 -6.16
N SER A 503 -25.11 -6.10 -6.41
CA SER A 503 -26.22 -6.97 -5.96
C SER A 503 -26.29 -7.07 -4.43
N LEU A 504 -25.15 -7.16 -3.76
CA LEU A 504 -25.04 -7.20 -2.30
C LEU A 504 -25.63 -5.93 -1.65
N GLU A 505 -25.25 -4.75 -2.14
CA GLU A 505 -25.73 -3.45 -1.68
C GLU A 505 -27.23 -3.27 -1.95
N ALA A 506 -27.72 -3.68 -3.13
CA ALA A 506 -29.14 -3.67 -3.46
C ALA A 506 -29.98 -4.56 -2.52
N ASN A 507 -29.36 -5.56 -1.87
CA ASN A 507 -29.98 -6.41 -0.87
C ASN A 507 -29.73 -5.95 0.59
N GLY A 508 -29.12 -4.76 0.78
CA GLY A 508 -28.82 -4.19 2.09
C GLY A 508 -27.66 -4.86 2.83
N GLY A 509 -26.75 -5.51 2.09
CA GLY A 509 -25.47 -5.98 2.63
C GLY A 509 -24.34 -4.99 2.42
N THR A 510 -23.18 -5.27 3.01
CA THR A 510 -21.95 -4.46 2.91
C THR A 510 -20.75 -5.34 2.57
N TYR A 511 -19.82 -4.78 1.79
CA TYR A 511 -18.51 -5.37 1.51
C TYR A 511 -17.40 -4.50 2.10
N GLU A 512 -16.44 -5.14 2.78
CA GLU A 512 -15.25 -4.52 3.36
C GLU A 512 -14.02 -5.03 2.58
N PRO A 513 -13.56 -4.31 1.53
CA PRO A 513 -12.59 -4.84 0.56
C PRO A 513 -11.25 -5.23 1.18
N HIS A 514 -10.78 -4.45 2.15
CA HIS A 514 -9.48 -4.59 2.81
C HIS A 514 -9.29 -5.93 3.55
N ILE A 515 -10.37 -6.61 3.93
CA ILE A 515 -10.35 -7.94 4.56
C ILE A 515 -11.17 -8.98 3.79
N GLY A 516 -11.73 -8.63 2.62
CA GLY A 516 -12.58 -9.52 1.84
C GLY A 516 -13.83 -9.98 2.59
N LYS A 517 -14.41 -9.12 3.45
CA LYS A 517 -15.53 -9.47 4.32
C LYS A 517 -16.87 -8.99 3.76
N VAL A 518 -17.86 -9.87 3.73
CA VAL A 518 -19.26 -9.57 3.37
C VAL A 518 -20.15 -9.70 4.60
N THR A 519 -21.05 -8.75 4.80
CA THR A 519 -22.13 -8.82 5.80
C THR A 519 -23.49 -8.68 5.10
N ILE A 520 -24.41 -9.65 5.24
CA ILE A 520 -25.75 -9.58 4.60
C ILE A 520 -26.86 -10.23 5.44
N ALA A 521 -28.00 -9.54 5.57
CA ALA A 521 -29.23 -10.09 6.14
C ALA A 521 -30.16 -10.60 5.02
N ILE A 522 -30.26 -11.92 4.87
CA ILE A 522 -31.03 -12.56 3.79
C ILE A 522 -32.50 -12.64 4.22
N LYS A 523 -33.35 -11.84 3.56
CA LYS A 523 -34.80 -11.70 3.88
C LYS A 523 -35.73 -12.60 3.07
N SER A 524 -35.23 -13.31 2.05
CA SER A 524 -36.07 -14.20 1.24
C SER A 524 -35.28 -15.29 0.52
N ARG A 525 -36.00 -16.33 0.07
CA ARG A 525 -35.46 -17.44 -0.73
C ARG A 525 -34.92 -17.02 -2.10
N ALA A 526 -35.46 -15.95 -2.68
CA ALA A 526 -35.00 -15.43 -3.98
C ALA A 526 -33.61 -14.79 -3.82
N VAL A 527 -33.48 -13.89 -2.83
CA VAL A 527 -32.21 -13.24 -2.46
C VAL A 527 -31.16 -14.29 -2.08
N PHE A 528 -31.54 -15.30 -1.28
CA PHE A 528 -30.66 -16.42 -0.96
C PHE A 528 -30.08 -17.10 -2.22
N LYS A 529 -30.91 -17.39 -3.22
CA LYS A 529 -30.47 -18.10 -4.43
C LYS A 529 -29.57 -17.25 -5.32
N ASP A 530 -29.89 -15.97 -5.53
CA ASP A 530 -29.05 -15.05 -6.32
C ASP A 530 -27.72 -14.80 -5.61
N PHE A 531 -27.76 -14.39 -4.33
CA PHE A 531 -26.57 -14.06 -3.54
C PHE A 531 -25.56 -15.21 -3.52
N PHE A 532 -25.97 -16.43 -3.14
CA PHE A 532 -25.03 -17.55 -3.04
C PHE A 532 -24.53 -18.03 -4.40
N SER A 533 -25.33 -17.90 -5.47
CA SER A 533 -24.88 -18.23 -6.84
C SER A 533 -23.87 -17.21 -7.38
N ARG A 534 -23.95 -15.94 -6.96
CA ARG A 534 -22.91 -14.94 -7.28
C ARG A 534 -21.69 -15.09 -6.38
N LEU A 535 -21.88 -15.46 -5.11
CA LEU A 535 -20.78 -15.68 -4.16
C LEU A 535 -19.81 -16.78 -4.65
N SER A 536 -20.33 -17.87 -5.21
CA SER A 536 -19.52 -18.98 -5.73
C SER A 536 -18.83 -18.66 -7.06
N ILE A 537 -19.46 -17.89 -7.95
CA ILE A 537 -18.98 -17.63 -9.32
C ILE A 537 -18.17 -16.33 -9.45
N GLN A 538 -18.64 -15.25 -8.84
CA GLN A 538 -18.16 -13.87 -9.05
C GLN A 538 -17.28 -13.37 -7.90
N ALA A 539 -17.56 -13.80 -6.67
CA ALA A 539 -17.01 -13.19 -5.46
C ALA A 539 -15.69 -13.82 -4.98
N SER A 540 -14.74 -14.09 -5.88
CA SER A 540 -13.54 -14.90 -5.57
C SER A 540 -12.59 -14.31 -4.52
N SER A 541 -12.65 -13.00 -4.24
CA SER A 541 -11.87 -12.35 -3.17
C SER A 541 -12.54 -12.37 -1.80
N VAL A 542 -13.80 -12.82 -1.70
CA VAL A 542 -14.50 -12.89 -0.41
C VAL A 542 -13.96 -14.07 0.39
N SER A 543 -13.42 -13.78 1.56
CA SER A 543 -12.80 -14.73 2.49
C SER A 543 -13.59 -14.86 3.80
N VAL A 544 -14.29 -13.79 4.21
CA VAL A 544 -15.10 -13.75 5.43
C VAL A 544 -16.57 -13.48 5.04
N LEU A 545 -17.49 -14.31 5.52
CA LEU A 545 -18.93 -14.10 5.33
C LEU A 545 -19.64 -14.08 6.66
N LYS A 546 -20.30 -12.96 6.99
CA LYS A 546 -21.32 -12.86 8.02
C LYS A 546 -22.70 -12.80 7.37
N THR A 547 -23.57 -13.74 7.68
CA THR A 547 -24.93 -13.78 7.13
C THR A 547 -25.99 -14.10 8.17
N THR A 548 -27.09 -13.35 8.15
CA THR A 548 -28.24 -13.55 9.03
C THR A 548 -29.44 -14.00 8.19
N PHE A 549 -30.05 -15.13 8.53
CA PHE A 549 -31.18 -15.71 7.80
C PHE A 549 -32.50 -15.25 8.42
N ASN A 550 -33.06 -14.18 7.86
CA ASN A 550 -34.31 -13.52 8.30
C ASN A 550 -35.53 -14.01 7.50
N TRP A 551 -35.64 -15.31 7.28
CA TRP A 551 -36.77 -15.94 6.58
C TRP A 551 -36.91 -17.43 6.94
N SER A 552 -38.07 -18.02 6.64
CA SER A 552 -38.37 -19.43 6.94
C SER A 552 -37.70 -20.41 5.96
N PHE A 553 -36.47 -20.84 6.26
CA PHE A 553 -35.70 -21.79 5.44
C PHE A 553 -35.95 -23.27 5.78
N GLY A 554 -35.87 -24.16 4.78
CA GLY A 554 -35.93 -25.61 4.95
C GLY A 554 -34.56 -26.31 4.92
N SER A 555 -34.55 -27.63 5.17
CA SER A 555 -33.31 -28.45 5.09
C SER A 555 -32.68 -28.46 3.69
N GLY A 556 -33.49 -28.38 2.64
CA GLY A 556 -33.02 -28.27 1.26
C GLY A 556 -32.32 -26.95 0.95
N ASP A 557 -32.73 -25.86 1.60
CA ASP A 557 -32.07 -24.56 1.45
C ASP A 557 -30.71 -24.56 2.18
N LEU A 558 -30.63 -25.21 3.35
CA LEU A 558 -29.36 -25.45 4.03
C LEU A 558 -28.44 -26.43 3.29
N ALA A 559 -28.98 -27.40 2.56
CA ALA A 559 -28.19 -28.24 1.68
C ALA A 559 -27.53 -27.42 0.56
N LYS A 560 -28.31 -26.56 -0.12
CA LYS A 560 -27.78 -25.65 -1.14
C LYS A 560 -26.81 -24.60 -0.57
N PHE A 561 -27.07 -24.10 0.64
CA PHE A 561 -26.16 -23.18 1.32
C PHE A 561 -24.76 -23.80 1.47
N VAL A 562 -24.69 -25.02 2.01
CA VAL A 562 -23.42 -25.69 2.28
C VAL A 562 -22.69 -26.09 1.01
N GLU A 563 -23.43 -26.46 -0.04
CA GLU A 563 -22.89 -26.68 -1.40
C GLU A 563 -22.22 -25.40 -1.94
N GLN A 564 -22.94 -24.27 -1.99
CA GLN A 564 -22.40 -23.01 -2.50
C GLN A 564 -21.22 -22.47 -1.65
N ILE A 565 -21.25 -22.65 -0.33
CA ILE A 565 -20.11 -22.34 0.54
C ILE A 565 -18.90 -23.23 0.21
N SER A 566 -19.09 -24.51 -0.12
CA SER A 566 -17.97 -25.40 -0.49
C SER A 566 -17.31 -25.03 -1.83
N GLU A 567 -18.08 -24.48 -2.76
CA GLU A 567 -17.60 -23.94 -4.03
C GLU A 567 -16.85 -22.61 -3.85
N SER A 568 -17.35 -21.73 -2.96
CA SER A 568 -16.77 -20.41 -2.65
C SER A 568 -15.36 -20.43 -2.03
N ASN A 569 -14.75 -19.24 -1.85
CA ASN A 569 -13.44 -19.08 -1.19
C ASN A 569 -13.52 -18.71 0.31
N ILE A 570 -14.70 -18.85 0.94
CA ILE A 570 -14.90 -18.51 2.35
C ILE A 570 -14.00 -19.37 3.26
N ARG A 571 -13.24 -18.67 4.10
CA ARG A 571 -12.43 -19.22 5.19
C ARG A 571 -13.12 -19.03 6.54
N ASP A 572 -13.77 -17.90 6.75
CA ASP A 572 -14.41 -17.57 8.03
C ASP A 572 -15.89 -17.30 7.81
N LEU A 573 -16.73 -18.21 8.31
CA LEU A 573 -18.17 -18.21 8.11
C LEU A 573 -18.89 -17.95 9.43
N GLN A 574 -19.68 -16.88 9.50
CA GLN A 574 -20.58 -16.58 10.60
C GLN A 574 -22.03 -16.63 10.10
N VAL A 575 -22.84 -17.52 10.68
CA VAL A 575 -24.25 -17.69 10.32
C VAL A 575 -25.11 -17.46 11.54
N GLU A 576 -26.08 -16.56 11.43
CA GLU A 576 -27.09 -16.29 12.44
C GLU A 576 -28.46 -16.68 11.89
N PHE A 577 -29.23 -17.47 12.64
CA PHE A 577 -30.56 -17.90 12.21
C PHE A 577 -31.64 -17.18 13.02
N ALA A 578 -32.41 -16.31 12.38
CA ALA A 578 -33.55 -15.65 13.02
C ALA A 578 -34.80 -16.55 12.96
N GLU A 579 -34.69 -17.76 13.53
CA GLU A 579 -35.82 -18.69 13.64
C GLU A 579 -36.74 -18.25 14.80
N VAL A 580 -37.90 -17.70 14.47
CA VAL A 580 -38.80 -17.06 15.44
C VAL A 580 -39.54 -18.10 16.27
N SER A 581 -39.16 -18.19 17.55
CA SER A 581 -39.85 -18.89 18.64
C SER A 581 -39.90 -20.43 18.60
N PHE A 582 -39.64 -21.03 19.77
CA PHE A 582 -39.67 -22.47 20.02
C PHE A 582 -41.04 -23.12 19.72
N ALA A 583 -42.13 -22.35 19.84
CA ALA A 583 -43.50 -22.87 19.91
C ALA A 583 -43.97 -23.60 18.63
N GLU A 584 -43.56 -23.14 17.45
CA GLU A 584 -43.98 -23.76 16.17
C GLU A 584 -43.13 -24.98 15.77
N SER A 585 -42.01 -25.22 16.45
CA SER A 585 -41.00 -26.21 16.05
C SER A 585 -41.33 -27.65 16.48
N LEU A 586 -42.04 -27.83 17.61
CA LEU A 586 -42.21 -29.14 18.28
C LEU A 586 -42.90 -30.21 17.42
N THR A 587 -43.79 -29.82 16.51
CA THR A 587 -44.46 -30.76 15.59
C THR A 587 -43.60 -31.16 14.40
N GLN A 588 -42.54 -30.41 14.09
CA GLN A 588 -41.58 -30.71 13.01
C GLN A 588 -40.34 -31.47 13.50
N THR A 589 -39.97 -31.35 14.78
CA THR A 589 -38.77 -31.98 15.36
C THR A 589 -38.86 -33.51 15.51
N LEU A 590 -40.06 -34.09 15.52
CA LEU A 590 -40.27 -35.51 15.83
C LEU A 590 -40.19 -36.48 14.63
N ARG A 591 -39.81 -36.04 13.42
CA ARG A 591 -39.60 -36.96 12.29
C ARG A 591 -38.22 -37.63 12.38
N PRO A 592 -38.11 -38.97 12.56
CA PRO A 592 -36.82 -39.65 12.59
C PRO A 592 -36.14 -39.56 11.21
N GLY A 593 -34.92 -39.02 11.15
CA GLY A 593 -34.18 -38.91 9.89
C GLY A 593 -33.12 -37.81 9.89
N LYS A 594 -32.79 -37.31 8.68
CA LYS A 594 -31.87 -36.19 8.47
C LYS A 594 -32.57 -34.89 8.89
N GLY A 595 -32.44 -34.52 10.16
CA GLY A 595 -33.04 -33.32 10.74
C GLY A 595 -32.61 -32.01 10.05
N LYS A 596 -33.32 -30.91 10.34
CA LYS A 596 -33.24 -29.64 9.60
C LYS A 596 -31.80 -29.17 9.34
N TYR A 597 -30.94 -29.24 10.34
CA TYR A 597 -29.56 -28.72 10.29
C TYR A 597 -28.51 -29.73 9.82
N TYR A 598 -28.88 -30.97 9.50
CA TYR A 598 -27.92 -32.03 9.14
C TYR A 598 -26.90 -31.61 8.08
N SER A 599 -27.31 -30.84 7.07
CA SER A 599 -26.43 -30.32 6.03
C SER A 599 -25.25 -29.49 6.58
N LEU A 600 -25.47 -28.71 7.64
CA LEU A 600 -24.44 -27.84 8.24
C LEU A 600 -23.24 -28.64 8.78
N LEU A 601 -23.44 -29.89 9.19
CA LEU A 601 -22.36 -30.76 9.64
C LEU A 601 -21.31 -31.04 8.54
N ARG A 602 -21.68 -30.93 7.25
CA ARG A 602 -20.72 -31.05 6.14
C ARG A 602 -19.74 -29.86 6.05
N LEU A 603 -20.04 -28.72 6.68
CA LEU A 603 -19.11 -27.60 6.79
C LEU A 603 -17.88 -27.97 7.64
N LEU A 604 -18.03 -28.87 8.61
CA LEU A 604 -16.93 -29.33 9.47
C LEU A 604 -15.85 -30.09 8.67
N SER A 605 -16.23 -30.75 7.58
CA SER A 605 -15.29 -31.44 6.66
C SER A 605 -14.88 -30.58 5.45
N ASN A 606 -15.23 -29.29 5.41
CA ASN A 606 -14.78 -28.38 4.36
C ASN A 606 -13.30 -28.00 4.61
N SER A 607 -12.43 -28.22 3.63
CA SER A 607 -10.99 -27.95 3.75
C SER A 607 -10.64 -26.46 3.70
N LYS A 608 -11.50 -25.61 3.13
CA LYS A 608 -11.30 -24.16 3.00
C LYS A 608 -11.61 -23.41 4.29
N ILE A 609 -12.67 -23.82 5.00
CA ILE A 609 -13.12 -23.17 6.23
C ILE A 609 -12.09 -23.35 7.35
N LYS A 610 -11.87 -22.28 8.12
CA LYS A 610 -10.98 -22.15 9.29
C LYS A 610 -11.74 -21.61 10.50
N GLY A 611 -12.65 -20.64 10.30
CA GLY A 611 -13.59 -20.17 11.32
C GLY A 611 -15.03 -20.54 10.96
N LEU A 612 -15.78 -21.09 11.92
CA LEU A 612 -17.20 -21.36 11.80
C LEU A 612 -17.93 -20.88 13.06
N SER A 613 -18.77 -19.86 12.91
CA SER A 613 -19.66 -19.36 13.95
C SER A 613 -21.11 -19.62 13.58
N LEU A 614 -21.84 -20.25 14.50
CA LEU A 614 -23.25 -20.59 14.39
C LEU A 614 -23.98 -19.92 15.56
N THR A 615 -24.85 -18.96 15.25
CA THR A 615 -25.60 -18.16 16.23
C THR A 615 -27.11 -18.42 16.13
N ASN A 616 -27.79 -18.49 17.26
CA ASN A 616 -29.23 -18.76 17.38
C ASN A 616 -29.67 -20.11 16.77
N VAL A 617 -28.83 -21.15 16.87
CA VAL A 617 -29.20 -22.52 16.49
C VAL A 617 -29.76 -23.27 17.70
N ALA A 618 -31.06 -23.53 17.72
CA ALA A 618 -31.71 -24.32 18.78
C ALA A 618 -31.92 -25.79 18.37
N LEU A 619 -31.81 -26.72 19.34
CA LEU A 619 -32.12 -28.15 19.17
C LEU A 619 -31.30 -28.85 18.07
N THR A 620 -30.02 -28.48 17.91
CA THR A 620 -29.08 -29.18 17.01
C THR A 620 -29.03 -30.67 17.26
N GLY A 621 -29.07 -31.14 18.51
CA GLY A 621 -29.02 -32.55 18.86
C GLY A 621 -30.13 -33.37 18.20
N LEU A 622 -31.36 -32.89 18.34
CA LEU A 622 -32.55 -33.49 17.70
C LEU A 622 -32.61 -33.23 16.20
N ARG A 623 -32.09 -32.09 15.73
CA ARG A 623 -32.14 -31.67 14.32
C ARG A 623 -30.92 -32.10 13.49
N THR A 624 -30.05 -32.99 14.00
CA THR A 624 -28.88 -33.52 13.28
C THR A 624 -28.60 -34.99 13.63
N SER A 625 -28.18 -35.80 12.64
CA SER A 625 -27.78 -37.20 12.88
C SER A 625 -26.31 -37.33 13.33
N SER A 626 -25.94 -38.50 13.88
CA SER A 626 -24.59 -38.76 14.40
C SER A 626 -23.47 -38.45 13.39
N LEU A 627 -22.38 -37.86 13.90
CA LEU A 627 -21.21 -37.42 13.13
C LEU A 627 -20.23 -38.56 12.76
N ARG A 628 -20.44 -39.77 13.27
CA ARG A 628 -19.60 -40.97 13.08
C ARG A 628 -19.37 -41.43 11.62
N THR A 629 -19.90 -40.70 10.64
CA THR A 629 -19.83 -41.00 9.21
C THR A 629 -19.01 -40.00 8.39
N LEU A 630 -18.43 -38.96 9.00
CA LEU A 630 -17.59 -38.00 8.29
C LEU A 630 -16.18 -38.58 8.01
N PRO A 631 -15.76 -38.70 6.72
CA PRO A 631 -14.57 -39.48 6.34
C PRO A 631 -13.23 -38.73 6.45
N ARG A 632 -13.23 -37.47 6.90
CA ARG A 632 -12.04 -36.61 6.97
C ARG A 632 -12.06 -35.81 8.27
N SER A 633 -10.89 -35.69 8.91
CA SER A 633 -10.70 -34.79 10.05
C SER A 633 -10.94 -33.33 9.66
N SER A 634 -11.46 -32.54 10.59
CA SER A 634 -11.69 -31.12 10.34
C SER A 634 -10.37 -30.33 10.32
N LEU A 635 -10.28 -29.36 9.41
CA LEU A 635 -9.22 -28.34 9.39
C LEU A 635 -9.66 -27.03 10.07
N LEU A 636 -10.77 -27.06 10.82
CA LEU A 636 -11.32 -25.93 11.55
C LEU A 636 -10.41 -25.54 12.73
N GLN A 637 -10.19 -24.23 12.88
CA GLN A 637 -9.32 -23.62 13.89
C GLN A 637 -10.11 -22.75 14.87
N SER A 638 -11.24 -22.17 14.45
CA SER A 638 -12.16 -21.44 15.32
C SER A 638 -13.58 -22.00 15.17
N PHE A 639 -14.21 -22.36 16.29
CA PHE A 639 -15.60 -22.81 16.32
C PHE A 639 -16.38 -22.04 17.39
N HIS A 640 -17.42 -21.32 16.97
CA HIS A 640 -18.33 -20.64 17.88
C HIS A 640 -19.73 -21.23 17.74
N PHE A 641 -20.30 -21.67 18.85
CA PHE A 641 -21.68 -22.12 18.95
C PHE A 641 -22.41 -21.22 19.95
N ILE A 642 -23.06 -20.16 19.45
CA ILE A 642 -23.68 -19.11 20.25
C ILE A 642 -25.20 -19.31 20.23
N GLY A 643 -25.68 -20.18 21.11
CA GLY A 643 -27.11 -20.45 21.31
C GLY A 643 -27.34 -21.07 22.68
N ASP A 644 -28.60 -21.39 22.98
CA ASP A 644 -28.94 -22.20 24.15
C ASP A 644 -28.67 -23.68 23.82
N VAL A 645 -27.89 -24.33 24.69
CA VAL A 645 -27.44 -25.73 24.60
C VAL A 645 -28.30 -26.56 25.56
N ASP A 646 -29.17 -27.41 24.99
CA ASP A 646 -29.94 -28.37 25.78
C ASP A 646 -29.18 -29.71 25.97
N SER A 647 -29.79 -30.65 26.68
CA SER A 647 -29.20 -31.98 26.90
C SER A 647 -29.05 -32.83 25.63
N ASN A 648 -29.81 -32.54 24.56
CA ASN A 648 -29.70 -33.22 23.27
C ASN A 648 -28.52 -32.64 22.46
N ASP A 649 -28.33 -31.32 22.51
CA ASP A 649 -27.24 -30.58 21.88
C ASP A 649 -25.87 -31.00 22.40
N ALA A 650 -25.79 -31.38 23.67
CA ALA A 650 -24.52 -31.70 24.32
C ALA A 650 -23.77 -32.88 23.69
N ASP A 651 -24.44 -34.01 23.45
CA ASP A 651 -23.81 -35.17 22.77
C ASP A 651 -23.42 -34.82 21.33
N ARG A 652 -24.13 -33.88 20.69
CA ARG A 652 -23.77 -33.34 19.37
C ARG A 652 -22.53 -32.45 19.45
N LEU A 653 -22.42 -31.58 20.43
CA LEU A 653 -21.25 -30.72 20.65
C LEU A 653 -20.01 -31.55 20.99
N VAL A 654 -20.15 -32.61 21.80
CA VAL A 654 -19.07 -33.58 22.07
C VAL A 654 -18.59 -34.24 20.77
N ASP A 655 -19.50 -34.74 19.94
CA ASP A 655 -19.18 -35.29 18.61
C ASP A 655 -18.47 -34.24 17.72
N ILE A 656 -18.87 -32.96 17.75
CA ILE A 656 -18.25 -31.86 16.96
C ILE A 656 -16.85 -31.56 17.46
N ILE A 657 -16.68 -31.33 18.77
CA ILE A 657 -15.43 -30.93 19.40
C ILE A 657 -14.37 -32.02 19.20
N THR A 658 -14.72 -33.29 19.45
CA THR A 658 -13.81 -34.43 19.24
C THR A 658 -13.42 -34.64 17.77
N HIS A 659 -14.28 -34.26 16.81
CA HIS A 659 -13.96 -34.28 15.38
C HIS A 659 -13.04 -33.12 14.95
N CYS A 660 -12.97 -32.04 15.72
CA CYS A 660 -12.23 -30.81 15.41
C CYS A 660 -10.95 -30.66 16.24
N THR A 661 -10.05 -31.65 16.17
CA THR A 661 -8.80 -31.69 16.94
C THR A 661 -7.79 -30.57 16.63
N CYS A 662 -8.06 -29.71 15.64
CA CYS A 662 -7.24 -28.55 15.29
C CYS A 662 -7.74 -27.21 15.84
N LEU A 663 -8.77 -27.21 16.71
CA LEU A 663 -9.30 -25.99 17.32
C LEU A 663 -8.25 -25.25 18.18
N VAL A 664 -8.22 -23.94 17.96
CA VAL A 664 -7.39 -22.92 18.63
C VAL A 664 -8.27 -21.94 19.39
N ASP A 665 -9.49 -21.68 18.91
CA ASP A 665 -10.50 -20.82 19.53
C ASP A 665 -11.84 -21.57 19.57
N LEU A 666 -12.40 -21.72 20.77
CA LEU A 666 -13.69 -22.38 21.00
C LEU A 666 -14.59 -21.48 21.83
N ARG A 667 -15.80 -21.22 21.35
CA ARG A 667 -16.79 -20.39 22.06
C ARG A 667 -18.11 -21.15 22.13
N VAL A 668 -18.62 -21.40 23.33
CA VAL A 668 -19.85 -22.17 23.58
C VAL A 668 -20.86 -21.32 24.36
N GLY A 669 -22.10 -21.32 23.88
CA GLY A 669 -23.22 -20.53 24.38
C GLY A 669 -23.80 -21.01 25.72
N SER A 670 -24.99 -20.49 26.05
CA SER A 670 -25.68 -20.76 27.32
C SER A 670 -26.03 -22.23 27.45
N ALA A 671 -25.80 -22.84 28.61
CA ALA A 671 -26.28 -24.19 28.90
C ALA A 671 -27.29 -24.16 30.03
N GLU A 672 -28.20 -25.14 30.06
CA GLU A 672 -29.04 -25.34 31.23
C GLU A 672 -28.19 -25.74 32.44
N ALA A 673 -28.33 -24.97 33.53
CA ALA A 673 -27.55 -25.12 34.74
C ALA A 673 -27.84 -26.44 35.46
N GLY A 674 -26.80 -27.04 36.06
CA GLY A 674 -26.92 -28.33 36.76
C GLY A 674 -27.10 -29.54 35.83
N SER A 675 -27.04 -29.34 34.52
CA SER A 675 -27.15 -30.43 33.56
C SER A 675 -25.91 -31.35 33.61
N PRO A 676 -26.09 -32.68 33.66
CA PRO A 676 -24.97 -33.62 33.79
C PRO A 676 -24.06 -33.65 32.54
N PHE A 677 -24.52 -33.06 31.43
CA PHE A 677 -23.81 -33.10 30.16
C PHE A 677 -22.58 -32.19 30.10
N LEU A 678 -22.50 -31.14 30.94
CA LEU A 678 -21.35 -30.23 30.96
C LEU A 678 -20.04 -31.02 31.15
N SER A 679 -20.07 -32.05 32.00
CA SER A 679 -18.95 -32.98 32.22
C SER A 679 -18.45 -33.65 30.93
N LYS A 680 -19.34 -34.00 29.98
CA LYS A 680 -18.97 -34.61 28.70
C LYS A 680 -18.35 -33.59 27.76
N VAL A 681 -18.93 -32.38 27.69
CA VAL A 681 -18.42 -31.28 26.85
C VAL A 681 -17.03 -30.85 27.35
N ASP A 682 -16.88 -30.72 28.66
CA ASP A 682 -15.61 -30.44 29.33
C ASP A 682 -14.56 -31.53 29.06
N LEU A 683 -14.92 -32.81 29.18
CA LEU A 683 -14.03 -33.90 28.79
C LEU A 683 -13.61 -33.82 27.32
N ALA A 684 -14.54 -33.47 26.41
CA ALA A 684 -14.20 -33.28 24.99
C ALA A 684 -13.24 -32.11 24.78
N ILE A 685 -13.46 -30.98 25.45
CA ILE A 685 -12.56 -29.80 25.42
C ILE A 685 -11.16 -30.17 25.93
N SER A 686 -11.05 -31.02 26.96
CA SER A 686 -9.76 -31.46 27.50
C SER A 686 -8.86 -32.18 26.46
N THR A 687 -9.44 -32.71 25.37
CA THR A 687 -8.72 -33.37 24.27
C THR A 687 -8.10 -32.42 23.24
N LEU A 688 -8.46 -31.13 23.27
CA LEU A 688 -8.01 -30.12 22.30
C LEU A 688 -6.61 -29.59 22.61
N SER A 689 -5.58 -30.36 22.23
CA SER A 689 -4.15 -30.04 22.49
C SER A 689 -3.63 -28.71 21.90
N LYS A 690 -4.41 -28.05 21.04
CA LYS A 690 -4.05 -26.77 20.37
C LYS A 690 -4.87 -25.56 20.85
N LEU A 691 -5.80 -25.75 21.77
CA LEU A 691 -6.71 -24.69 22.22
C LEU A 691 -5.95 -23.56 22.92
N LYS A 692 -6.24 -22.32 22.55
CA LYS A 692 -5.64 -21.10 23.12
C LYS A 692 -6.69 -20.12 23.66
N ALA A 693 -7.86 -20.06 23.04
CA ALA A 693 -8.98 -19.23 23.48
C ALA A 693 -10.19 -20.12 23.80
N LEU A 694 -10.79 -19.94 24.97
CA LEU A 694 -12.00 -20.63 25.40
C LEU A 694 -13.01 -19.64 25.99
N HIS A 695 -14.20 -19.58 25.41
CA HIS A 695 -15.31 -18.75 25.91
C HIS A 695 -16.50 -19.62 26.29
N ARG A 696 -16.98 -19.45 27.52
CA ARG A 696 -18.15 -20.13 28.10
C ARG A 696 -19.17 -19.06 28.49
N TYR A 697 -20.31 -19.04 27.80
CA TYR A 697 -21.36 -18.07 28.08
C TYR A 697 -22.44 -18.69 29.00
N ARG A 698 -22.77 -18.05 30.13
CA ARG A 698 -23.94 -18.37 30.98
C ARG A 698 -24.24 -19.88 31.21
N LEU A 699 -23.27 -20.65 31.73
CA LEU A 699 -23.47 -22.09 31.94
C LEU A 699 -24.07 -22.48 33.31
N TYR A 700 -24.16 -21.53 34.25
CA TYR A 700 -24.66 -21.79 35.61
C TYR A 700 -25.70 -20.74 36.04
N ARG A 701 -26.72 -21.21 36.75
CA ARG A 701 -27.81 -20.46 37.36
C ARG A 701 -27.68 -20.68 38.88
N PRO A 702 -27.69 -19.63 39.71
CA PRO A 702 -27.23 -19.71 41.10
C PRO A 702 -28.12 -20.56 42.05
N ASP A 703 -29.31 -20.97 41.61
CA ASP A 703 -30.33 -21.57 42.49
C ASP A 703 -30.13 -23.07 42.78
N VAL A 704 -29.11 -23.72 42.20
CA VAL A 704 -28.83 -25.16 42.39
C VAL A 704 -27.66 -25.34 43.35
N LEU A 705 -27.93 -25.81 44.56
CA LEU A 705 -26.91 -26.18 45.54
C LEU A 705 -26.02 -27.30 44.98
N PHE A 706 -24.73 -27.02 44.85
CA PHE A 706 -23.76 -27.97 44.30
C PHE A 706 -23.46 -29.08 45.31
N ASN A 707 -23.68 -30.33 44.90
CA ASN A 707 -22.99 -31.48 45.50
C ASN A 707 -21.53 -31.48 45.02
N GLU A 708 -20.62 -31.93 45.87
CA GLU A 708 -19.16 -31.89 45.67
C GLU A 708 -18.72 -32.38 44.28
N ILE A 709 -18.03 -31.51 43.53
CA ILE A 709 -17.39 -31.88 42.27
C ILE A 709 -16.04 -32.52 42.61
N PRO A 710 -15.74 -33.76 42.17
CA PRO A 710 -14.49 -34.41 42.53
C PRO A 710 -13.27 -33.72 41.90
N ASP A 711 -12.29 -33.35 42.74
CA ASP A 711 -11.05 -32.59 42.40
C ASP A 711 -10.28 -33.11 41.17
N ASN A 712 -10.39 -34.40 40.88
CA ASN A 712 -9.67 -35.05 39.78
C ASN A 712 -10.18 -34.64 38.38
N ALA A 713 -11.31 -33.93 38.30
CA ALA A 713 -12.01 -33.60 37.06
C ALA A 713 -11.75 -32.15 36.58
N ALA A 714 -10.51 -31.64 36.69
CA ALA A 714 -10.15 -30.33 36.14
C ALA A 714 -10.38 -30.31 34.61
N PRO A 715 -11.41 -29.58 34.11
CA PRO A 715 -11.98 -29.82 32.78
C PRO A 715 -11.09 -29.31 31.64
N TYR A 716 -10.19 -28.39 31.95
CA TYR A 716 -9.21 -27.84 31.04
C TYR A 716 -7.94 -28.68 31.16
N GLY A 717 -7.54 -29.33 30.05
CA GLY A 717 -6.47 -30.33 30.00
C GLY A 717 -5.07 -29.79 30.28
N SER A 718 -4.04 -30.45 29.74
CA SER A 718 -2.63 -30.05 29.92
C SER A 718 -2.20 -28.80 29.12
N VAL A 719 -3.14 -28.07 28.52
CA VAL A 719 -2.89 -26.96 27.59
C VAL A 719 -3.03 -25.62 28.31
N ALA A 720 -2.00 -24.77 28.20
CA ALA A 720 -2.04 -23.41 28.72
C ALA A 720 -2.87 -22.49 27.80
N LEU A 721 -3.91 -21.87 28.36
CA LEU A 721 -4.79 -20.95 27.62
C LEU A 721 -4.19 -19.53 27.61
N LYS A 722 -4.46 -18.79 26.53
CA LYS A 722 -4.18 -17.35 26.41
C LYS A 722 -5.37 -16.49 26.80
N GLU A 723 -6.56 -16.91 26.39
CA GLU A 723 -7.83 -16.23 26.65
C GLU A 723 -8.80 -17.26 27.26
N LEU A 724 -9.34 -16.94 28.45
CA LEU A 724 -10.37 -17.73 29.11
C LEU A 724 -11.44 -16.77 29.61
N VAL A 725 -12.63 -16.84 29.01
CA VAL A 725 -13.79 -16.05 29.40
C VAL A 725 -14.88 -16.99 29.87
N ASP A 726 -15.21 -16.96 31.15
CA ASP A 726 -16.39 -17.61 31.70
C ASP A 726 -17.30 -16.54 32.31
N THR A 727 -18.54 -16.44 31.81
CA THR A 727 -19.51 -15.43 32.25
C THR A 727 -20.56 -16.00 33.21
N SER A 728 -20.32 -17.18 33.77
CA SER A 728 -21.12 -17.70 34.88
C SER A 728 -20.80 -16.99 36.19
N MET A 729 -21.85 -16.70 36.98
CA MET A 729 -21.75 -15.92 38.22
C MET A 729 -21.14 -16.73 39.36
N SER A 730 -20.31 -16.06 40.16
CA SER A 730 -19.84 -16.46 41.50
C SER A 730 -19.49 -17.95 41.63
N PHE A 731 -18.26 -18.31 41.26
CA PHE A 731 -17.63 -19.53 41.78
C PHE A 731 -17.74 -19.54 43.31
N PRO A 732 -18.04 -20.70 43.94
CA PRO A 732 -17.94 -20.81 45.40
C PRO A 732 -16.52 -20.41 45.81
N SER A 733 -16.41 -19.60 46.87
CA SER A 733 -15.18 -18.93 47.29
C SER A 733 -14.11 -19.86 47.90
N ASP A 734 -14.21 -21.16 47.67
CA ASP A 734 -13.22 -22.15 48.09
C ASP A 734 -12.07 -22.26 47.08
N PRO A 735 -10.80 -22.35 47.54
CA PRO A 735 -9.58 -22.25 46.72
C PRO A 735 -9.27 -23.48 45.83
N THR A 736 -10.27 -24.32 45.58
CA THR A 736 -10.27 -25.50 44.69
C THR A 736 -11.08 -25.28 43.41
N GLY A 737 -11.66 -24.09 43.20
CA GLY A 737 -12.45 -23.77 42.01
C GLY A 737 -11.77 -24.11 40.67
N LEU A 738 -12.49 -24.77 39.77
CA LEU A 738 -11.98 -25.24 38.48
C LEU A 738 -11.35 -24.13 37.62
N LEU A 739 -11.89 -22.91 37.71
CA LEU A 739 -11.32 -21.72 37.07
C LEU A 739 -9.98 -21.34 37.68
N GLU A 740 -9.81 -21.39 39.00
CA GLU A 740 -8.54 -21.07 39.66
C GLU A 740 -7.45 -22.08 39.28
N CYS A 741 -7.78 -23.36 39.16
CA CYS A 741 -6.87 -24.38 38.62
C CYS A 741 -6.53 -24.17 37.13
N ALA A 742 -7.41 -23.56 36.34
CA ALA A 742 -7.13 -23.16 34.96
C ALA A 742 -6.19 -21.94 34.91
N ILE A 743 -6.48 -20.94 35.74
CA ILE A 743 -5.71 -19.71 35.91
C ILE A 743 -4.30 -20.07 36.38
N ARG A 744 -4.14 -20.75 37.53
CA ARG A 744 -2.83 -21.14 38.11
C ARG A 744 -1.92 -21.85 37.10
N ARG A 745 -2.45 -22.74 36.26
CA ARG A 745 -1.68 -23.44 35.20
C ARG A 745 -1.34 -22.56 34.00
N SER A 746 -2.13 -21.52 33.75
CA SER A 746 -1.98 -20.61 32.62
C SER A 746 -1.49 -19.21 33.04
N VAL A 747 -1.02 -19.00 34.29
CA VAL A 747 -0.51 -17.70 34.79
C VAL A 747 0.61 -17.14 33.91
N ALA A 748 1.42 -18.01 33.30
CA ALA A 748 2.50 -17.62 32.40
C ALA A 748 2.02 -17.17 31.00
N THR A 749 0.74 -17.35 30.67
CA THR A 749 0.19 -17.14 29.31
C THR A 749 -1.14 -16.38 29.23
N LEU A 750 -1.88 -16.26 30.34
CA LEU A 750 -3.15 -15.56 30.39
C LEU A 750 -2.97 -14.05 30.40
N GLU A 751 -3.57 -13.39 29.41
CA GLU A 751 -3.80 -11.95 29.45
C GLU A 751 -5.04 -11.68 30.29
N VAL A 752 -4.86 -11.23 31.55
CA VAL A 752 -5.96 -10.90 32.45
C VAL A 752 -6.58 -9.57 32.00
N LEU A 753 -7.58 -9.64 31.15
CA LEU A 753 -8.41 -8.50 30.78
C LEU A 753 -9.34 -8.14 31.96
N PRO A 754 -9.41 -6.87 32.39
CA PRO A 754 -10.40 -6.45 33.39
C PRO A 754 -11.81 -6.64 32.82
N PRO A 755 -12.80 -7.04 33.65
CA PRO A 755 -14.16 -7.26 33.17
C PRO A 755 -14.73 -5.98 32.57
N GLN A 756 -15.13 -6.02 31.29
CA GLN A 756 -15.90 -4.93 30.70
C GLN A 756 -17.28 -4.89 31.36
N GLU A 757 -17.58 -3.79 32.05
CA GLU A 757 -18.94 -3.56 32.55
C GLU A 757 -19.94 -3.61 31.38
N PRO A 758 -21.03 -4.37 31.50
CA PRO A 758 -22.04 -4.41 30.44
C PRO A 758 -22.70 -3.04 30.33
N ALA A 759 -22.55 -2.40 29.16
CA ALA A 759 -23.15 -1.09 28.89
C ALA A 759 -24.65 -1.11 29.22
N SER A 760 -25.03 -0.36 30.25
CA SER A 760 -26.39 -0.31 30.76
C SER A 760 -27.33 0.30 29.72
N ARG A 761 -28.14 -0.56 29.10
CA ARG A 761 -29.26 -0.10 28.26
C ARG A 761 -30.32 0.53 29.15
N THR A 762 -30.28 1.85 29.28
CA THR A 762 -31.45 2.62 29.71
C THR A 762 -32.55 2.48 28.66
N LEU A 763 -33.66 1.86 29.04
CA LEU A 763 -34.91 1.98 28.31
C LEU A 763 -35.45 3.42 28.47
N PRO A 764 -35.96 4.06 27.41
CA PRO A 764 -36.82 5.22 27.57
C PRO A 764 -38.21 4.77 28.07
N ASP A 765 -38.78 5.52 29.00
CA ASP A 765 -40.18 5.41 29.45
C ASP A 765 -41.18 5.83 28.35
#